data_AF-A0A317XMA4-F1
#
_entry.id   AF-A0A317XMA4-F1
#
_cell.length_a   1.000
_cell.length_b   1.000
_cell.length_c   1.000
_cell.angle_alpha   90.00
_cell.angle_beta   90.00
_cell.angle_gamma   90.00
#
_symmetry.space_group_name_H-M   'P 1'
#
loop_
_entity.id
_entity.type
_entity.pdbx_description
1 polymer ?
#
loop_
_entity_poly.entity_id
_entity_poly.type
_entity_poly.pdbx_seq_one_letter_code
_entity_poly.pdbx_strand_id
1 'polypeptide(L)'
;MSSTAHTYASWEATGAEAPSPILLLNEPRTKPLVRSDTPAEEQARLLEDQPFSKSYIAVLLGKVRPVVSTLHLSASRPFDLKPSSAPVSVVTAFRHQQQRPHSSHTQDSSSSRMPSVAELRQPPMSTLPPAKRVKMDASKVHMPAPSRQNAHAAIVTSKPQEIESVAADSTSYMVDDTSETSSDAKLAALKQAQEVDDVEPVPASTSPLRYENSIVLAPMVRIGTLPTRLLSLEYGADLVWGPEIVDRAIIGCERRVNPVTGVVEFLKDNKQIFSCHPVERPYLVYQIGTANPDLAAQAVKVITQADDVAAVDLNCGCPKPFSTHAGMGANLLSTPTLLCNILKSIRRAAPAHVAVTCKIRLLPTQAATVQLVDKIVRTNAIECLTVHCRTKDMRPREPALHQRLREIVEQVERISAELGRKIPVICNGDCWDAQTAPRIKELTGVTSTMIARGAEANPSCFRPQGNLSIPETIAPKWVKYSIALNNPIGNTKYCMAQLAFKPAESVAKEAQQNSSGDKKLMSKKQLSALRSGIAQAKTHEDLAQVFNIDVERVRAENIESEILKDLKEALSHRVKQTSGGFDGQRVGAVIDNANQSSGSNGGGSGGQQQAGDGHAQGSGQSRATGNSPQPEWKQLIADNVGKYIKDEKSILYYAFSTVEAATSVHDAAKPHVRYVVHRGFVNEKRDGEAEGGIGAQNPKFGSSPCLMTTTDVRTPKVQQLTSQSSLRAQGTDGSHGGECEIAWWIESAQLQFRISGTVHVLPRQGHPLRSLFPFERLSPPRAPDSDSTEPFDWDGERTRIFNKLNAGLLASFCRPTPGTPHPNADRLHQAKPKDDINSPWPLELPQPGKEENEEQKRQLEESEKNFALVVVEPYKVDLVNLADDSRTIYELEPGHSAATGHWTARRVVP
;
A
#
# COMPACT_ATOMS: atom_id res chain seq x y z
N MET A 1 -15.13 -76.18 4.86
CA MET A 1 -13.76 -76.68 4.63
C MET A 1 -12.87 -75.45 4.47
N SER A 2 -11.78 -75.24 5.20
CA SER A 2 -11.16 -76.01 6.29
C SER A 2 -10.43 -75.09 7.28
N SER A 3 -10.00 -75.65 8.41
CA SER A 3 -9.21 -75.09 9.54
C SER A 3 -8.16 -73.99 9.22
N THR A 4 -7.74 -73.13 10.18
CA THR A 4 -7.44 -73.44 11.60
C THR A 4 -7.61 -72.20 12.53
N ALA A 5 -7.71 -72.37 13.86
CA ALA A 5 -8.13 -71.31 14.80
C ALA A 5 -7.42 -71.32 16.18
N HIS A 6 -7.47 -70.16 16.85
CA HIS A 6 -7.19 -69.81 18.27
C HIS A 6 -7.78 -68.38 18.52
N THR A 7 -8.33 -67.88 19.63
CA THR A 7 -8.75 -68.37 20.98
C THR A 7 -7.67 -68.91 21.94
N TYR A 8 -7.51 -68.46 23.19
CA TYR A 8 -8.17 -67.43 24.06
C TYR A 8 -7.06 -66.59 24.79
N ALA A 9 -7.25 -65.62 25.70
CA ALA A 9 -8.34 -65.12 26.58
C ALA A 9 -8.22 -63.55 26.72
N SER A 10 -8.94 -62.69 27.49
CA SER A 10 -9.83 -62.71 28.69
C SER A 10 -9.18 -63.02 30.06
N TRP A 11 -9.51 -62.37 31.21
CA TRP A 11 -10.41 -61.24 31.57
C TRP A 11 -10.07 -60.68 32.99
N GLU A 12 -10.72 -59.56 33.42
CA GLU A 12 -11.02 -59.18 34.84
C GLU A 12 -9.87 -58.85 35.86
N ALA A 13 -10.06 -58.15 37.00
CA ALA A 13 -11.06 -57.14 37.47
C ALA A 13 -10.64 -56.47 38.82
N THR A 14 -11.38 -55.42 39.26
CA THR A 14 -11.37 -54.75 40.60
C THR A 14 -10.10 -53.97 41.01
N GLY A 15 -10.10 -52.99 41.94
CA GLY A 15 -11.18 -52.31 42.70
C GLY A 15 -10.66 -51.44 43.87
N ALA A 16 -11.54 -50.65 44.51
CA ALA A 16 -11.40 -49.91 45.80
C ALA A 16 -10.58 -48.58 45.91
N GLU A 17 -11.32 -47.47 46.00
CA GLU A 17 -11.33 -46.40 47.05
C GLU A 17 -10.07 -45.61 47.52
N ALA A 18 -10.34 -44.44 48.15
CA ALA A 18 -9.38 -43.44 48.68
C ALA A 18 -9.43 -43.39 50.25
N PRO A 19 -8.70 -42.51 51.00
CA PRO A 19 -8.96 -41.05 51.06
C PRO A 19 -7.73 -40.14 51.40
N SER A 20 -7.98 -38.85 51.69
CA SER A 20 -6.99 -37.82 52.07
C SER A 20 -7.02 -37.43 53.58
N PRO A 21 -5.95 -36.79 54.10
CA PRO A 21 -6.06 -35.63 55.01
C PRO A 21 -5.12 -34.46 54.58
N ILE A 22 -5.45 -33.16 54.62
CA ILE A 22 -5.96 -32.24 55.68
C ILE A 22 -4.84 -31.53 56.50
N LEU A 23 -4.68 -30.23 56.21
CA LEU A 23 -4.29 -29.05 57.03
C LEU A 23 -3.37 -29.16 58.26
N LEU A 24 -2.42 -28.21 58.37
CA LEU A 24 -2.48 -27.12 59.38
C LEU A 24 -1.49 -25.96 59.09
N LEU A 25 -1.62 -24.85 59.84
CA LEU A 25 -0.95 -23.55 59.64
C LEU A 25 0.16 -23.27 60.68
N ASN A 26 1.16 -22.43 60.33
CA ASN A 26 1.43 -21.17 61.08
C ASN A 26 2.55 -20.29 60.47
N GLU A 27 2.38 -18.98 60.63
CA GLU A 27 3.32 -17.86 60.38
C GLU A 27 3.61 -17.16 61.74
N PRO A 28 4.31 -16.01 61.85
CA PRO A 28 5.56 -15.53 61.21
C PRO A 28 6.57 -14.97 62.25
N ARG A 29 7.71 -14.37 61.83
CA ARG A 29 8.37 -13.24 62.57
C ARG A 29 9.46 -12.45 61.79
N THR A 30 9.07 -11.25 61.33
CA THR A 30 9.81 -9.95 61.37
C THR A 30 11.36 -9.86 61.42
N LYS A 31 11.96 -9.27 60.36
CA LYS A 31 12.70 -7.95 60.26
C LYS A 31 13.72 -7.50 61.37
N PRO A 32 14.64 -6.53 61.10
CA PRO A 32 15.39 -6.12 59.88
C PRO A 32 16.87 -5.65 60.17
N LEU A 33 17.40 -4.64 59.43
CA LEU A 33 18.69 -3.86 59.56
C LEU A 33 19.91 -4.42 58.79
N VAL A 34 20.81 -3.61 58.17
CA VAL A 34 20.74 -2.23 57.61
C VAL A 34 21.86 -2.01 56.55
N ARG A 35 21.86 -0.88 55.81
CA ARG A 35 22.86 -0.52 54.77
C ARG A 35 24.17 0.09 55.33
N SER A 36 25.28 -0.04 54.57
CA SER A 36 26.23 1.07 54.31
C SER A 36 27.25 0.76 53.19
N ASP A 37 27.08 1.42 52.05
CA ASP A 37 28.06 2.17 51.21
C ASP A 37 29.49 1.66 50.86
N THR A 38 29.99 2.11 49.70
CA THR A 38 31.31 1.84 49.09
C THR A 38 32.35 2.94 49.44
N PRO A 39 33.65 2.78 49.11
CA PRO A 39 34.17 3.39 47.86
C PRO A 39 35.41 2.74 47.17
N ALA A 40 35.57 3.09 45.87
CA ALA A 40 36.77 3.40 45.06
C ALA A 40 38.17 2.71 45.22
N GLU A 41 38.76 2.37 44.05
CA GLU A 41 40.16 2.62 43.56
C GLU A 41 41.37 2.09 44.39
N GLU A 42 42.55 1.71 43.86
CA GLU A 42 43.30 2.18 42.68
C GLU A 42 44.39 1.19 42.14
N GLN A 43 44.83 1.37 40.89
CA GLN A 43 46.11 1.03 40.20
C GLN A 43 47.07 -0.17 40.57
N ALA A 44 47.11 -1.17 39.67
CA ALA A 44 48.19 -1.46 38.68
C ALA A 44 49.56 -2.16 38.99
N ARG A 45 50.02 -2.97 37.98
CA ARG A 45 51.41 -3.41 37.63
C ARG A 45 52.09 -4.51 38.52
N LEU A 46 53.04 -5.35 38.05
CA LEU A 46 53.70 -5.64 36.75
C LEU A 46 54.43 -7.03 36.79
N LEU A 47 54.56 -7.74 35.65
CA LEU A 47 55.57 -8.79 35.31
C LEU A 47 55.56 -10.09 36.17
N GLU A 48 56.16 -11.23 35.78
CA GLU A 48 56.84 -11.67 34.53
C GLU A 48 56.73 -13.22 34.41
N ASP A 49 56.43 -13.79 33.23
CA ASP A 49 57.24 -14.90 32.64
C ASP A 49 56.74 -15.37 31.24
N GLN A 50 57.70 -15.55 30.32
CA GLN A 50 57.62 -16.13 28.96
C GLN A 50 59.08 -16.46 28.57
N PRO A 51 59.39 -17.54 27.81
CA PRO A 51 59.77 -17.30 26.39
C PRO A 51 59.71 -18.48 25.37
N PHE A 52 59.96 -18.11 24.10
CA PHE A 52 60.29 -18.92 22.90
C PHE A 52 59.18 -19.70 22.18
N SER A 53 58.79 -19.45 20.91
CA SER A 53 59.31 -18.66 19.75
C SER A 53 60.34 -19.31 18.81
N LYS A 54 60.01 -19.30 17.50
CA LYS A 54 60.85 -19.34 16.26
C LYS A 54 59.91 -19.42 15.02
N SER A 55 60.22 -18.99 13.78
CA SER A 55 61.22 -18.06 13.18
C SER A 55 61.04 -18.09 11.63
N TYR A 56 61.46 -17.15 10.77
CA TYR A 56 61.87 -15.73 10.88
C TYR A 56 62.12 -15.14 9.46
N ILE A 57 62.02 -13.80 9.28
CA ILE A 57 62.78 -12.99 8.26
C ILE A 57 62.34 -13.17 6.77
N ALA A 58 62.38 -12.15 5.88
CA ALA A 58 63.39 -11.09 5.70
C ALA A 58 62.91 -9.63 5.44
N VAL A 59 63.48 -8.96 4.42
CA VAL A 59 63.95 -7.55 4.36
C VAL A 59 64.10 -7.13 2.88
N LEU A 60 63.84 -5.89 2.39
CA LEU A 60 64.77 -4.73 2.36
C LEU A 60 64.05 -3.35 2.14
N LEU A 61 64.54 -2.46 1.25
CA LEU A 61 64.22 -1.01 1.20
C LEU A 61 64.30 -0.38 -0.21
N GLY A 62 63.63 0.78 -0.38
CA GLY A 62 63.84 1.76 -1.46
C GLY A 62 63.36 3.17 -1.04
N LYS A 63 63.96 4.26 -1.57
CA LYS A 63 63.71 5.67 -1.13
C LYS A 63 63.26 6.56 -2.30
N VAL A 64 62.52 7.65 -2.04
CA VAL A 64 62.87 9.06 -2.42
C VAL A 64 61.76 10.10 -2.09
N ARG A 65 62.18 11.19 -1.45
CA ARG A 65 61.67 12.60 -1.33
C ARG A 65 60.22 12.98 -1.73
N PRO A 66 59.53 13.80 -0.90
CA PRO A 66 58.65 14.88 -1.38
C PRO A 66 59.48 16.15 -1.75
N VAL A 67 58.89 17.06 -2.54
CA VAL A 67 59.51 18.35 -2.95
C VAL A 67 58.64 19.53 -2.51
N VAL A 68 59.30 20.65 -2.19
CA VAL A 68 58.72 21.88 -1.63
C VAL A 68 58.39 22.89 -2.73
N SER A 69 57.30 23.64 -2.54
CA SER A 69 57.16 25.01 -3.07
C SER A 69 56.56 25.92 -2.02
N THR A 70 57.22 27.05 -1.77
CA THR A 70 56.91 28.05 -0.72
C THR A 70 56.58 29.39 -1.39
N LEU A 71 56.36 30.45 -0.57
CA LEU A 71 56.22 31.88 -0.90
C LEU A 71 54.75 32.35 -1.04
N HIS A 72 54.33 33.47 -0.44
CA HIS A 72 55.00 34.26 0.61
C HIS A 72 53.98 35.05 1.46
N LEU A 73 54.36 35.38 2.69
CA LEU A 73 53.66 36.34 3.55
C LEU A 73 54.34 37.71 3.40
N SER A 74 53.55 38.78 3.46
CA SER A 74 54.03 40.13 3.77
C SER A 74 53.10 40.75 4.80
N ALA A 75 53.67 41.43 5.80
CA ALA A 75 52.95 41.98 6.94
C ALA A 75 53.41 43.41 7.21
N SER A 76 52.53 44.27 7.74
CA SER A 76 52.92 45.46 8.52
C SER A 76 51.75 46.11 9.28
N ARG A 77 51.62 45.72 10.55
CA ARG A 77 51.42 46.55 11.77
C ARG A 77 50.27 47.60 11.86
N PRO A 78 49.93 48.07 13.09
CA PRO A 78 48.57 48.55 13.39
C PRO A 78 48.47 50.07 13.60
N PHE A 79 47.23 50.55 13.84
CA PHE A 79 46.97 51.80 14.55
C PHE A 79 45.75 51.70 15.48
N ASP A 80 45.83 52.34 16.64
CA ASP A 80 44.74 52.56 17.60
C ASP A 80 43.71 53.58 17.09
N LEU A 81 42.46 53.53 17.60
CA LEU A 81 41.98 54.56 18.54
C LEU A 81 40.63 54.20 19.22
N LYS A 82 40.31 54.95 20.29
CA LYS A 82 39.38 54.60 21.38
C LYS A 82 37.93 55.11 21.21
N PRO A 83 36.96 54.60 22.02
CA PRO A 83 35.53 54.91 21.91
C PRO A 83 35.05 56.09 22.79
N SER A 84 33.82 56.55 22.53
CA SER A 84 32.99 57.48 23.31
C SER A 84 31.52 57.29 22.88
N SER A 85 30.46 57.41 23.69
CA SER A 85 30.29 57.65 25.15
C SER A 85 28.90 57.18 25.62
N ALA A 86 28.75 56.87 26.91
CA ALA A 86 27.47 56.55 27.61
C ALA A 86 26.78 57.85 28.14
N PRO A 87 25.82 57.87 29.11
CA PRO A 87 24.99 56.84 29.78
C PRO A 87 23.46 57.09 29.59
N VAL A 88 22.46 56.42 30.20
CA VAL A 88 21.92 56.39 31.61
C VAL A 88 20.66 55.47 31.57
N SER A 89 19.97 55.01 32.64
CA SER A 89 20.25 54.34 33.94
C SER A 89 18.91 54.28 34.75
N VAL A 90 18.81 53.47 35.82
CA VAL A 90 17.66 53.35 36.79
C VAL A 90 16.38 52.71 36.15
N VAL A 91 15.69 51.65 36.61
CA VAL A 91 15.36 50.98 37.92
C VAL A 91 13.95 51.35 38.46
N THR A 92 13.25 50.37 39.09
CA THR A 92 11.86 50.40 39.66
C THR A 92 10.74 50.24 38.60
N ALA A 93 9.70 49.39 38.65
CA ALA A 93 8.99 48.54 39.63
C ALA A 93 7.66 49.12 40.21
N PHE A 94 6.74 48.21 40.58
CA PHE A 94 5.31 48.40 40.97
C PHE A 94 4.32 48.77 39.83
N ARG A 95 3.02 48.39 39.76
CA ARG A 95 2.05 47.50 40.49
C ARG A 95 0.80 48.26 41.00
N HIS A 96 -0.39 47.86 40.50
CA HIS A 96 -1.75 48.37 40.85
C HIS A 96 -2.03 49.85 40.40
N GLN A 97 -3.26 50.37 40.32
CA GLN A 97 -4.59 49.87 40.78
C GLN A 97 -5.77 50.29 39.87
N GLN A 98 -7.00 50.02 40.34
CA GLN A 98 -8.36 50.28 39.79
C GLN A 98 -8.66 51.80 39.64
N GLN A 99 -9.74 52.33 39.03
CA GLN A 99 -11.20 52.13 39.22
C GLN A 99 -11.97 52.63 37.95
N ARG A 100 -13.13 52.07 37.51
CA ARG A 100 -14.55 52.26 37.98
C ARG A 100 -15.07 53.72 37.87
N PRO A 101 -16.40 54.07 37.93
CA PRO A 101 -17.63 53.31 38.31
C PRO A 101 -18.19 52.30 37.27
N HIS A 102 -19.48 51.94 37.09
CA HIS A 102 -20.79 52.48 37.57
C HIS A 102 -21.84 51.38 37.91
N SER A 103 -23.11 51.52 37.50
CA SER A 103 -24.33 50.88 38.05
C SER A 103 -25.46 50.78 36.99
N SER A 104 -26.57 50.04 37.13
CA SER A 104 -26.96 48.87 37.95
C SER A 104 -28.42 48.45 37.62
N HIS A 105 -28.77 47.15 37.65
CA HIS A 105 -29.96 46.58 38.32
C HIS A 105 -30.03 45.05 38.12
N THR A 106 -30.91 44.38 38.85
CA THR A 106 -30.96 42.91 39.07
C THR A 106 -32.39 42.40 39.13
N GLN A 107 -32.67 41.19 38.62
CA GLN A 107 -33.46 40.17 39.34
C GLN A 107 -33.46 38.76 38.70
N ASP A 108 -33.36 37.76 39.58
CA ASP A 108 -34.03 36.44 39.65
C ASP A 108 -34.04 35.44 38.47
N SER A 109 -33.04 34.54 38.54
CA SER A 109 -33.21 33.07 38.63
C SER A 109 -34.20 32.30 37.74
N SER A 110 -33.67 31.35 36.97
CA SER A 110 -33.88 29.91 37.26
C SER A 110 -32.77 29.07 36.61
N SER A 111 -32.49 27.87 37.14
CA SER A 111 -31.39 27.02 36.67
C SER A 111 -31.89 25.81 35.88
N SER A 112 -31.26 25.54 34.74
CA SER A 112 -31.32 24.25 34.07
C SER A 112 -29.93 23.83 33.59
N ARG A 113 -29.69 22.52 33.56
CA ARG A 113 -28.38 21.89 33.39
C ARG A 113 -28.17 21.58 31.90
N MET A 114 -26.98 21.85 31.33
CA MET A 114 -26.67 21.33 30.00
C MET A 114 -26.57 19.79 30.05
N PRO A 115 -27.25 19.05 29.14
CA PRO A 115 -27.02 17.63 28.96
C PRO A 115 -25.67 17.37 28.26
N SER A 116 -25.16 16.13 28.38
CA SER A 116 -23.86 15.75 27.81
C SER A 116 -24.00 15.09 26.43
N VAL A 117 -22.88 14.94 25.72
CA VAL A 117 -22.81 14.50 24.30
C VAL A 117 -23.21 13.02 24.07
N ALA A 118 -23.68 12.31 25.09
CA ALA A 118 -23.95 10.87 25.05
C ALA A 118 -25.28 10.46 24.38
N GLU A 119 -26.28 11.34 24.28
CA GLU A 119 -27.66 10.94 23.93
C GLU A 119 -28.01 11.05 22.43
N LEU A 120 -27.10 11.57 21.58
CA LEU A 120 -27.33 11.74 20.14
C LEU A 120 -26.72 10.63 19.27
N ARG A 121 -27.21 9.38 19.44
CA ARG A 121 -27.22 8.32 18.39
C ARG A 121 -27.99 7.07 18.84
N GLN A 122 -29.19 6.87 18.28
CA GLN A 122 -29.75 5.53 18.03
C GLN A 122 -30.06 5.41 16.52
N PRO A 123 -29.75 4.28 15.86
CA PRO A 123 -30.12 4.06 14.47
C PRO A 123 -31.53 3.46 14.33
N PRO A 124 -32.37 3.89 13.37
CA PRO A 124 -33.58 3.16 13.01
C PRO A 124 -33.25 1.84 12.28
N MET A 125 -34.17 0.89 12.34
CA MET A 125 -33.96 -0.47 11.82
C MET A 125 -34.02 -0.59 10.29
N SER A 126 -33.60 -1.77 9.81
CA SER A 126 -33.37 -2.12 8.40
C SER A 126 -34.62 -2.23 7.51
N THR A 127 -34.45 -1.90 6.23
CA THR A 127 -35.08 -2.65 5.12
C THR A 127 -34.05 -2.92 4.02
N LEU A 128 -34.00 -4.17 3.53
CA LEU A 128 -33.19 -4.56 2.36
C LEU A 128 -34.00 -4.39 1.07
N PRO A 129 -33.37 -4.11 -0.09
CA PRO A 129 -34.07 -3.87 -1.34
C PRO A 129 -34.42 -5.17 -2.09
N PRO A 130 -35.58 -5.26 -2.77
CA PRO A 130 -35.89 -6.34 -3.71
C PRO A 130 -35.12 -6.19 -5.04
N ALA A 131 -34.98 -7.31 -5.77
CA ALA A 131 -34.15 -7.41 -6.97
C ALA A 131 -34.75 -6.79 -8.24
N LYS A 132 -33.89 -6.50 -9.22
CA LYS A 132 -34.28 -6.07 -10.58
C LYS A 132 -35.04 -7.18 -11.32
N ARG A 133 -36.04 -6.79 -12.12
CA ARG A 133 -36.47 -7.60 -13.29
C ARG A 133 -36.51 -6.77 -14.58
N VAL A 134 -36.69 -7.46 -15.69
CA VAL A 134 -36.35 -7.02 -17.06
C VAL A 134 -37.48 -6.18 -17.68
N LYS A 135 -37.13 -5.27 -18.60
CA LYS A 135 -38.09 -4.58 -19.46
C LYS A 135 -38.84 -5.57 -20.37
N MET A 136 -40.16 -5.46 -20.43
CA MET A 136 -40.93 -5.75 -21.64
C MET A 136 -41.75 -4.52 -22.00
N ASP A 137 -42.11 -4.43 -23.28
CA ASP A 137 -42.71 -3.25 -23.91
C ASP A 137 -44.23 -3.42 -24.06
N ALA A 138 -44.99 -2.34 -23.89
CA ALA A 138 -46.40 -2.23 -24.31
C ALA A 138 -46.97 -0.81 -24.10
N SER A 139 -47.62 -0.33 -25.16
CA SER A 139 -48.45 0.87 -25.23
C SER A 139 -49.60 0.99 -24.20
N LYS A 140 -49.95 2.26 -23.93
CA LYS A 140 -51.24 2.78 -23.41
C LYS A 140 -52.46 1.84 -23.54
N VAL A 141 -53.33 1.78 -22.51
CA VAL A 141 -54.74 2.26 -22.51
C VAL A 141 -55.50 1.86 -21.21
N HIS A 142 -56.25 2.82 -20.65
CA HIS A 142 -57.37 2.77 -19.67
C HIS A 142 -57.34 1.95 -18.34
N MET A 143 -57.82 2.65 -17.30
CA MET A 143 -58.51 2.14 -16.08
C MET A 143 -59.98 1.77 -16.43
N PRO A 144 -60.82 1.14 -15.57
CA PRO A 144 -60.75 1.08 -14.10
C PRO A 144 -61.05 -0.29 -13.43
N ALA A 145 -61.08 -0.28 -12.09
CA ALA A 145 -61.56 -1.35 -11.19
C ALA A 145 -62.97 -0.97 -10.63
N PRO A 146 -63.55 -1.56 -9.54
CA PRO A 146 -63.17 -2.75 -8.76
C PRO A 146 -64.34 -3.69 -8.30
N SER A 147 -64.02 -4.92 -7.88
CA SER A 147 -64.75 -5.71 -6.85
C SER A 147 -63.86 -6.87 -6.38
N ARG A 148 -63.61 -7.14 -5.08
CA ARG A 148 -64.49 -7.55 -3.96
C ARG A 148 -65.18 -8.91 -4.16
N GLN A 149 -64.55 -10.01 -3.73
CA GLN A 149 -64.91 -10.75 -2.50
C GLN A 149 -64.06 -12.02 -2.22
N ASN A 150 -64.23 -12.53 -0.99
CA ASN A 150 -63.55 -13.63 -0.29
C ASN A 150 -63.61 -15.01 -0.99
N ALA A 151 -62.63 -15.89 -0.72
CA ALA A 151 -62.85 -17.20 -0.06
C ALA A 151 -61.53 -17.97 0.22
N HIS A 152 -61.58 -18.95 1.12
CA HIS A 152 -60.49 -19.91 1.39
C HIS A 152 -60.58 -21.13 0.44
N ALA A 153 -59.44 -21.75 0.08
CA ALA A 153 -59.11 -23.14 0.47
C ALA A 153 -57.95 -23.80 -0.34
N ALA A 154 -56.94 -24.29 0.40
CA ALA A 154 -56.34 -25.65 0.34
C ALA A 154 -55.75 -26.29 -0.96
N ILE A 155 -54.59 -26.94 -0.74
CA ILE A 155 -54.03 -28.16 -1.39
C ILE A 155 -53.19 -28.02 -2.70
N VAL A 156 -51.86 -28.12 -2.48
CA VAL A 156 -50.84 -28.95 -3.17
C VAL A 156 -50.85 -29.08 -4.70
N THR A 157 -49.74 -28.64 -5.33
CA THR A 157 -48.99 -29.48 -6.29
C THR A 157 -47.52 -29.06 -6.42
N SER A 158 -46.69 -30.01 -6.85
CA SER A 158 -45.22 -29.98 -6.92
C SER A 158 -44.58 -28.83 -7.70
N LYS A 159 -43.40 -28.38 -7.25
CA LYS A 159 -42.37 -27.71 -8.07
C LYS A 159 -41.08 -28.55 -8.10
N PRO A 160 -40.31 -28.56 -9.20
CA PRO A 160 -38.98 -29.18 -9.24
C PRO A 160 -37.95 -28.33 -8.48
N GLN A 161 -36.84 -28.97 -8.08
CA GLN A 161 -35.74 -28.34 -7.35
C GLN A 161 -34.82 -27.55 -8.29
N GLU A 162 -34.36 -26.36 -7.87
CA GLU A 162 -33.17 -25.70 -8.41
C GLU A 162 -31.95 -26.06 -7.55
N ILE A 163 -30.76 -26.10 -8.16
CA ILE A 163 -29.51 -26.48 -7.50
C ILE A 163 -28.79 -25.20 -7.07
N GLU A 164 -28.79 -24.91 -5.76
CA GLU A 164 -28.00 -23.81 -5.20
C GLU A 164 -26.53 -24.18 -4.99
N SER A 165 -25.67 -23.16 -5.04
CA SER A 165 -24.21 -23.30 -5.04
C SER A 165 -23.59 -23.01 -3.68
N VAL A 166 -22.73 -23.90 -3.21
CA VAL A 166 -22.30 -23.95 -1.82
C VAL A 166 -21.32 -22.82 -1.46
N ALA A 167 -21.80 -21.86 -0.68
CA ALA A 167 -20.99 -21.13 0.29
C ALA A 167 -21.38 -21.62 1.70
N ALA A 168 -20.41 -21.77 2.60
CA ALA A 168 -20.68 -22.28 3.94
C ALA A 168 -21.46 -21.25 4.78
N ASP A 169 -22.79 -21.39 4.82
CA ASP A 169 -23.63 -20.68 5.75
C ASP A 169 -23.50 -21.32 7.15
N SER A 170 -23.16 -20.52 8.15
CA SER A 170 -22.87 -20.94 9.52
C SER A 170 -22.95 -19.75 10.47
N THR A 171 -23.98 -18.91 10.30
CA THR A 171 -24.28 -17.76 11.18
C THR A 171 -25.70 -17.83 11.75
N SER A 172 -25.95 -18.82 12.60
CA SER A 172 -27.15 -18.93 13.45
C SER A 172 -26.75 -19.07 14.92
N TYR A 173 -26.30 -17.97 15.52
CA TYR A 173 -26.18 -17.87 16.98
C TYR A 173 -27.54 -17.45 17.55
N MET A 174 -28.23 -18.39 18.22
CA MET A 174 -29.12 -18.01 19.30
C MET A 174 -28.26 -17.48 20.45
N VAL A 175 -28.59 -16.30 20.97
CA VAL A 175 -27.99 -15.77 22.20
C VAL A 175 -28.93 -16.13 23.33
N ASP A 176 -28.47 -17.00 24.21
CA ASP A 176 -29.22 -17.41 25.40
C ASP A 176 -28.91 -16.40 26.54
N ASP A 177 -29.84 -15.50 26.81
CA ASP A 177 -29.62 -14.33 27.67
C ASP A 177 -30.03 -14.60 29.13
N THR A 178 -29.15 -15.28 29.88
CA THR A 178 -29.34 -15.53 31.32
C THR A 178 -28.04 -15.43 32.13
N SER A 179 -27.63 -14.21 32.50
CA SER A 179 -27.07 -13.92 33.84
C SER A 179 -26.68 -12.44 34.02
N GLU A 180 -27.39 -11.74 34.90
CA GLU A 180 -26.96 -10.44 35.39
C GLU A 180 -25.71 -10.57 36.27
N THR A 181 -24.57 -10.12 35.76
CA THR A 181 -23.33 -9.93 36.52
C THR A 181 -22.78 -8.54 36.23
N SER A 182 -22.42 -7.80 37.29
CA SER A 182 -22.23 -6.35 37.21
C SER A 182 -21.09 -5.92 36.27
N SER A 183 -21.24 -4.74 35.68
CA SER A 183 -20.25 -4.08 34.82
C SER A 183 -18.85 -4.07 35.44
N ASP A 184 -18.79 -3.88 36.75
CA ASP A 184 -17.57 -3.57 37.47
C ASP A 184 -16.73 -4.83 37.70
N ALA A 185 -17.35 -6.01 37.80
CA ALA A 185 -16.65 -7.30 37.80
C ALA A 185 -15.97 -7.58 36.45
N LYS A 186 -16.67 -7.31 35.32
CA LYS A 186 -16.08 -7.40 33.97
C LYS A 186 -14.96 -6.38 33.78
N LEU A 187 -15.13 -5.16 34.29
CA LEU A 187 -14.11 -4.11 34.22
C LEU A 187 -12.88 -4.40 35.11
N ALA A 188 -13.07 -5.04 36.28
CA ALA A 188 -11.99 -5.49 37.14
C ALA A 188 -11.19 -6.64 36.52
N ALA A 189 -11.87 -7.64 35.95
CA ALA A 189 -11.22 -8.73 35.23
C ALA A 189 -10.43 -8.23 34.00
N LEU A 190 -10.98 -7.27 33.25
CA LEU A 190 -10.29 -6.60 32.15
C LEU A 190 -9.03 -5.83 32.59
N LYS A 191 -9.00 -5.29 33.83
CA LYS A 191 -7.80 -4.64 34.39
C LYS A 191 -6.79 -5.65 34.91
N GLN A 192 -7.20 -6.73 35.58
CA GLN A 192 -6.27 -7.79 36.00
C GLN A 192 -5.60 -8.47 34.79
N ALA A 193 -6.28 -8.58 33.66
CA ALA A 193 -5.71 -9.10 32.41
C ALA A 193 -4.74 -8.13 31.69
N GLN A 194 -4.52 -6.91 32.20
CA GLN A 194 -3.63 -5.91 31.59
C GLN A 194 -2.22 -5.88 32.18
N GLU A 195 -2.02 -6.35 33.41
CA GLU A 195 -0.74 -6.34 34.13
C GLU A 195 -0.41 -7.73 34.70
N VAL A 196 -0.20 -8.69 33.80
CA VAL A 196 0.39 -10.00 34.12
C VAL A 196 1.73 -10.09 33.40
N ASP A 197 2.82 -9.86 34.14
CA ASP A 197 4.15 -10.26 33.68
C ASP A 197 4.20 -11.78 33.57
N ASP A 198 4.77 -12.29 32.47
CA ASP A 198 4.92 -13.73 32.27
C ASP A 198 5.93 -14.30 33.28
N VAL A 199 5.45 -15.05 34.27
CA VAL A 199 6.28 -15.76 35.26
C VAL A 199 7.24 -16.76 34.59
N GLU A 200 6.90 -17.26 33.40
CA GLU A 200 7.75 -18.13 32.59
C GLU A 200 8.12 -17.44 31.25
N PRO A 201 9.40 -17.42 30.84
CA PRO A 201 9.81 -16.82 29.58
C PRO A 201 9.17 -17.53 28.37
N VAL A 202 8.95 -16.77 27.29
CA VAL A 202 8.37 -17.31 26.05
C VAL A 202 9.36 -18.25 25.37
N PRO A 203 8.98 -19.50 25.02
CA PRO A 203 9.87 -20.47 24.39
C PRO A 203 10.49 -19.97 23.08
N ALA A 204 11.79 -20.22 22.91
CA ALA A 204 12.52 -19.87 21.69
C ALA A 204 12.13 -20.78 20.51
N SER A 205 12.16 -20.21 19.30
CA SER A 205 12.05 -20.95 18.04
C SER A 205 13.38 -21.65 17.70
N THR A 206 13.29 -22.82 17.06
CA THR A 206 14.40 -23.52 16.39
C THR A 206 14.17 -23.66 14.89
N SER A 207 13.21 -22.90 14.32
CA SER A 207 12.77 -23.05 12.94
C SER A 207 13.86 -22.67 11.91
N PRO A 208 14.11 -23.51 10.87
CA PRO A 208 15.07 -23.23 9.80
C PRO A 208 14.50 -22.34 8.67
N LEU A 209 13.34 -21.71 8.88
CA LEU A 209 12.78 -20.76 7.91
C LEU A 209 13.63 -19.50 7.83
N ARG A 210 13.85 -19.02 6.60
CA ARG A 210 14.51 -17.75 6.31
C ARG A 210 13.46 -16.82 5.73
N TYR A 211 13.33 -15.62 6.29
CA TYR A 211 12.33 -14.66 5.84
C TYR A 211 12.94 -13.52 5.03
N GLU A 212 14.26 -13.28 5.12
CA GLU A 212 14.99 -12.25 4.37
C GLU A 212 15.18 -12.56 2.89
N ASN A 213 15.43 -11.51 2.10
CA ASN A 213 15.67 -11.50 0.66
C ASN A 213 14.53 -12.07 -0.21
N SER A 214 13.43 -12.50 0.41
CA SER A 214 12.39 -13.32 -0.19
C SER A 214 11.32 -12.55 -0.97
N ILE A 215 10.53 -13.28 -1.75
CA ILE A 215 9.28 -12.85 -2.36
C ILE A 215 8.22 -13.93 -2.09
N VAL A 216 7.17 -13.59 -1.35
CA VAL A 216 6.26 -14.58 -0.74
C VAL A 216 4.79 -14.35 -1.10
N LEU A 217 4.00 -15.43 -1.16
CA LEU A 217 2.56 -15.35 -1.40
C LEU A 217 1.81 -14.89 -0.15
N ALA A 218 0.91 -13.92 -0.31
CA ALA A 218 0.07 -13.42 0.77
C ALA A 218 -1.07 -14.38 1.15
N PRO A 219 -1.49 -14.39 2.44
CA PRO A 219 -2.71 -15.05 2.85
C PRO A 219 -3.92 -14.36 2.20
N MET A 220 -4.71 -15.12 1.47
CA MET A 220 -5.89 -14.63 0.76
C MET A 220 -7.04 -15.63 0.89
N VAL A 221 -8.13 -15.21 1.54
CA VAL A 221 -9.34 -16.02 1.70
C VAL A 221 -9.89 -16.41 0.31
N ARG A 222 -10.24 -17.69 0.14
CA ARG A 222 -10.58 -18.38 -1.12
C ARG A 222 -9.45 -18.48 -2.16
N ILE A 223 -8.59 -17.48 -2.35
CA ILE A 223 -7.55 -17.52 -3.40
C ILE A 223 -6.34 -18.37 -3.01
N GLY A 224 -5.92 -18.36 -1.74
CA GLY A 224 -4.76 -19.08 -1.21
C GLY A 224 -4.95 -20.60 -1.03
N THR A 225 -5.85 -21.22 -1.78
CA THR A 225 -6.03 -22.69 -1.80
C THR A 225 -4.84 -23.39 -2.45
N LEU A 226 -4.74 -24.71 -2.22
CA LEU A 226 -3.59 -25.54 -2.60
C LEU A 226 -3.10 -25.30 -4.05
N PRO A 227 -3.93 -25.30 -5.11
CA PRO A 227 -3.45 -25.08 -6.48
C PRO A 227 -2.72 -23.74 -6.67
N THR A 228 -3.22 -22.66 -6.07
CA THR A 228 -2.58 -21.33 -6.15
C THR A 228 -1.24 -21.31 -5.41
N ARG A 229 -1.14 -21.98 -4.25
CA ARG A 229 0.11 -22.07 -3.49
C ARG A 229 1.17 -22.87 -4.25
N LEU A 230 0.81 -24.02 -4.79
CA LEU A 230 1.73 -24.85 -5.58
C LEU A 230 2.24 -24.13 -6.83
N LEU A 231 1.35 -23.45 -7.59
CA LEU A 231 1.78 -22.65 -8.74
C LEU A 231 2.63 -21.44 -8.34
N SER A 232 2.34 -20.80 -7.21
CA SER A 232 3.16 -19.70 -6.69
C SER A 232 4.57 -20.19 -6.33
N LEU A 233 4.69 -21.35 -5.65
CA LEU A 233 5.98 -21.99 -5.37
C LEU A 233 6.72 -22.30 -6.67
N GLU A 234 6.08 -22.98 -7.63
CA GLU A 234 6.68 -23.34 -8.92
C GLU A 234 7.29 -22.13 -9.63
N TYR A 235 6.54 -21.02 -9.68
CA TYR A 235 6.95 -19.81 -10.36
C TYR A 235 7.86 -18.88 -9.56
N GLY A 236 8.34 -19.31 -8.38
CA GLY A 236 9.44 -18.66 -7.67
C GLY A 236 9.10 -18.04 -6.32
N ALA A 237 7.89 -18.22 -5.77
CA ALA A 237 7.63 -17.82 -4.39
C ALA A 237 8.51 -18.65 -3.43
N ASP A 238 9.12 -17.98 -2.45
CA ASP A 238 9.99 -18.64 -1.47
C ASP A 238 9.20 -19.28 -0.32
N LEU A 239 8.07 -18.68 0.05
CA LEU A 239 7.14 -19.13 1.08
C LEU A 239 5.71 -18.83 0.65
N VAL A 240 4.75 -19.64 1.11
CA VAL A 240 3.34 -19.52 0.76
C VAL A 240 2.44 -19.54 1.99
N TRP A 241 1.66 -18.47 2.16
CA TRP A 241 0.64 -18.41 3.20
C TRP A 241 -0.67 -19.08 2.72
N GLY A 242 -1.29 -19.86 3.61
CA GLY A 242 -2.68 -20.32 3.47
C GLY A 242 -3.70 -19.18 3.57
N PRO A 243 -5.01 -19.45 3.33
CA PRO A 243 -6.06 -18.50 3.63
C PRO A 243 -6.18 -18.28 5.15
N GLU A 244 -6.81 -17.18 5.57
CA GLU A 244 -7.23 -16.98 6.97
C GLU A 244 -8.26 -18.05 7.36
N ILE A 245 -7.88 -18.98 8.25
CA ILE A 245 -8.79 -19.98 8.85
C ILE A 245 -9.12 -19.56 10.28
N VAL A 246 -10.41 -19.58 10.63
CA VAL A 246 -10.88 -19.24 11.98
C VAL A 246 -10.59 -20.38 12.96
N ASP A 247 -10.12 -20.06 14.17
CA ASP A 247 -9.81 -21.02 15.24
C ASP A 247 -10.87 -22.12 15.44
N ARG A 248 -12.14 -21.74 15.62
CA ARG A 248 -13.28 -22.66 15.83
C ARG A 248 -13.61 -23.54 14.62
N ALA A 249 -13.13 -23.20 13.43
CA ALA A 249 -13.28 -24.03 12.25
C ALA A 249 -12.27 -25.19 12.26
N ILE A 250 -11.00 -24.92 12.57
CA ILE A 250 -9.95 -25.96 12.60
C ILE A 250 -10.00 -26.82 13.87
N ILE A 251 -10.41 -26.27 15.02
CA ILE A 251 -10.57 -27.02 16.27
C ILE A 251 -11.61 -28.13 16.08
N GLY A 252 -11.22 -29.38 16.33
CA GLY A 252 -12.05 -30.56 16.11
C GLY A 252 -12.14 -31.03 14.66
N CYS A 253 -11.26 -30.57 13.77
CA CYS A 253 -11.08 -31.21 12.46
C CYS A 253 -10.42 -32.59 12.59
N GLU A 254 -10.90 -33.55 11.81
CA GLU A 254 -10.21 -34.80 11.53
C GLU A 254 -9.17 -34.56 10.41
N ARG A 255 -7.92 -34.98 10.63
CA ARG A 255 -6.87 -34.94 9.62
C ARG A 255 -6.87 -36.26 8.82
N ARG A 256 -7.28 -36.22 7.56
CA ARG A 256 -7.18 -37.35 6.62
C ARG A 256 -6.06 -37.09 5.61
N VAL A 257 -5.46 -38.17 5.09
CA VAL A 257 -4.55 -38.10 3.93
C VAL A 257 -5.21 -38.88 2.80
N ASN A 258 -5.34 -38.26 1.63
CA ASN A 258 -5.86 -38.92 0.45
C ASN A 258 -4.77 -39.85 -0.14
N PRO A 259 -4.98 -41.18 -0.18
CA PRO A 259 -3.94 -42.13 -0.59
C PRO A 259 -3.65 -42.11 -2.10
N VAL A 260 -4.49 -41.47 -2.91
CA VAL A 260 -4.29 -41.32 -4.36
C VAL A 260 -3.62 -39.98 -4.68
N THR A 261 -4.03 -38.90 -4.02
CA THR A 261 -3.59 -37.54 -4.37
C THR A 261 -2.50 -36.96 -3.48
N GLY A 262 -2.12 -37.64 -2.38
CA GLY A 262 -1.16 -37.15 -1.39
C GLY A 262 -1.64 -35.95 -0.55
N VAL A 263 -2.81 -35.39 -0.88
CA VAL A 263 -3.39 -34.22 -0.21
C VAL A 263 -3.76 -34.57 1.23
N VAL A 264 -3.31 -33.73 2.17
CA VAL A 264 -3.73 -33.76 3.57
C VAL A 264 -4.93 -32.83 3.70
N GLU A 265 -6.05 -33.35 4.20
CA GLU A 265 -7.32 -32.66 4.38
C GLU A 265 -7.67 -32.55 5.87
N PHE A 266 -8.05 -31.36 6.30
CA PHE A 266 -8.62 -31.11 7.63
C PHE A 266 -10.13 -30.94 7.47
N LEU A 267 -10.88 -31.94 7.93
CA LEU A 267 -12.31 -32.08 7.69
C LEU A 267 -13.11 -31.88 8.97
N LYS A 268 -14.22 -31.13 8.88
CA LYS A 268 -15.21 -31.00 9.97
C LYS A 268 -16.61 -31.10 9.40
N ASP A 269 -17.45 -31.96 9.98
CA ASP A 269 -18.79 -32.27 9.47
C ASP A 269 -18.79 -32.67 7.97
N ASN A 270 -17.78 -33.45 7.55
CA ASN A 270 -17.45 -33.80 6.16
C ASN A 270 -17.20 -32.61 5.20
N LYS A 271 -16.98 -31.39 5.71
CA LYS A 271 -16.57 -30.21 4.95
C LYS A 271 -15.05 -30.01 5.07
N GLN A 272 -14.37 -29.77 3.95
CA GLN A 272 -12.95 -29.40 3.96
C GLN A 272 -12.77 -27.98 4.51
N ILE A 273 -12.07 -27.84 5.63
CA ILE A 273 -11.75 -26.56 6.27
C ILE A 273 -10.41 -26.03 5.78
N PHE A 274 -9.42 -26.92 5.71
CA PHE A 274 -8.09 -26.63 5.16
C PHE A 274 -7.56 -27.86 4.42
N SER A 275 -6.68 -27.63 3.44
CA SER A 275 -5.98 -28.69 2.70
C SER A 275 -4.58 -28.23 2.33
N CYS A 276 -3.63 -29.17 2.33
CA CYS A 276 -2.23 -28.95 1.99
C CYS A 276 -1.60 -30.20 1.34
N HIS A 277 -0.36 -30.09 0.85
CA HIS A 277 0.37 -31.21 0.25
C HIS A 277 1.80 -31.33 0.81
N PRO A 278 2.37 -32.53 1.04
CA PRO A 278 3.73 -32.68 1.58
C PRO A 278 4.82 -31.91 0.83
N VAL A 279 4.65 -31.67 -0.47
CA VAL A 279 5.59 -30.90 -1.31
C VAL A 279 5.72 -29.43 -0.92
N GLU A 280 4.67 -28.79 -0.38
CA GLU A 280 4.69 -27.39 0.06
C GLU A 280 4.99 -27.25 1.57
N ARG A 281 4.96 -28.36 2.33
CA ARG A 281 5.18 -28.41 3.79
C ARG A 281 6.37 -27.56 4.26
N PRO A 282 7.57 -27.57 3.63
CA PRO A 282 8.72 -26.78 4.08
C PRO A 282 8.58 -25.26 3.87
N TYR A 283 7.56 -24.83 3.12
CA TYR A 283 7.34 -23.45 2.67
C TYR A 283 5.98 -22.88 3.12
N LEU A 284 5.12 -23.73 3.70
CA LEU A 284 3.73 -23.43 4.04
C LEU A 284 3.61 -22.73 5.40
N VAL A 285 3.00 -21.55 5.37
CA VAL A 285 2.62 -20.78 6.56
C VAL A 285 1.10 -20.80 6.72
N TYR A 286 0.60 -21.38 7.81
CA TYR A 286 -0.83 -21.43 8.08
C TYR A 286 -1.31 -20.17 8.81
N GLN A 287 -2.26 -19.42 8.23
CA GLN A 287 -2.76 -18.21 8.87
C GLN A 287 -4.03 -18.49 9.71
N ILE A 288 -3.95 -18.17 11.01
CA ILE A 288 -5.07 -18.24 11.94
C ILE A 288 -5.74 -16.87 12.14
N GLY A 289 -7.08 -16.85 12.08
CA GLY A 289 -7.93 -15.81 12.63
C GLY A 289 -8.44 -16.23 14.01
N THR A 290 -8.15 -15.44 15.04
CA THR A 290 -8.57 -15.69 16.43
C THR A 290 -8.61 -14.38 17.24
N ALA A 291 -9.35 -14.39 18.35
CA ALA A 291 -9.37 -13.31 19.34
C ALA A 291 -9.27 -13.84 20.80
N ASN A 292 -8.86 -15.10 20.99
CA ASN A 292 -8.74 -15.73 22.30
C ASN A 292 -7.44 -16.58 22.38
N PRO A 293 -6.57 -16.38 23.39
CA PRO A 293 -5.31 -17.12 23.50
C PRO A 293 -5.46 -18.65 23.59
N ASP A 294 -6.51 -19.17 24.22
CA ASP A 294 -6.70 -20.60 24.49
C ASP A 294 -7.18 -21.35 23.23
N LEU A 295 -8.10 -20.73 22.48
CA LEU A 295 -8.52 -21.21 21.16
C LEU A 295 -7.38 -21.13 20.16
N ALA A 296 -6.54 -20.08 20.22
CA ALA A 296 -5.32 -20.01 19.42
C ALA A 296 -4.39 -21.21 19.71
N ALA A 297 -4.14 -21.52 20.98
CA ALA A 297 -3.33 -22.69 21.38
C ALA A 297 -3.93 -24.03 20.94
N GLN A 298 -5.25 -24.20 21.05
CA GLN A 298 -5.94 -25.42 20.61
C GLN A 298 -5.85 -25.59 19.08
N ALA A 299 -6.13 -24.53 18.32
CA ALA A 299 -6.05 -24.53 16.86
C ALA A 299 -4.63 -24.79 16.34
N VAL A 300 -3.61 -24.20 16.99
CA VAL A 300 -2.19 -24.46 16.71
C VAL A 300 -1.88 -25.94 16.90
N LYS A 301 -2.26 -26.55 18.03
CA LYS A 301 -2.02 -27.97 18.29
C LYS A 301 -2.64 -28.88 17.22
N VAL A 302 -3.83 -28.56 16.72
CA VAL A 302 -4.49 -29.34 15.65
C VAL A 302 -3.75 -29.24 14.31
N ILE A 303 -3.28 -28.05 13.90
CA ILE A 303 -2.58 -27.90 12.61
C ILE A 303 -1.13 -28.41 12.65
N THR A 304 -0.47 -28.38 13.82
CA THR A 304 0.92 -28.87 13.95
C THR A 304 1.04 -30.34 14.39
N GLN A 305 -0.07 -31.06 14.64
CA GLN A 305 -0.06 -32.41 15.22
C GLN A 305 0.75 -33.46 14.44
N ALA A 306 0.90 -33.26 13.12
CA ALA A 306 1.64 -34.16 12.22
C ALA A 306 2.64 -33.39 11.32
N ASP A 307 3.11 -32.23 11.79
CA ASP A 307 4.12 -31.39 11.13
C ASP A 307 3.77 -30.91 9.70
N ASP A 308 2.47 -30.77 9.39
CA ASP A 308 1.97 -30.40 8.05
C ASP A 308 2.35 -28.99 7.56
N VAL A 309 2.87 -28.13 8.45
CA VAL A 309 3.12 -26.70 8.19
C VAL A 309 4.46 -26.27 8.81
N ALA A 310 5.23 -25.42 8.13
CA ALA A 310 6.50 -24.92 8.65
C ALA A 310 6.33 -23.72 9.60
N ALA A 311 5.20 -23.01 9.54
CA ALA A 311 4.90 -21.88 10.42
C ALA A 311 3.41 -21.63 10.63
N VAL A 312 3.08 -20.87 11.70
CA VAL A 312 1.74 -20.32 11.96
C VAL A 312 1.79 -18.78 12.01
N ASP A 313 0.89 -18.12 11.29
CA ASP A 313 0.77 -16.65 11.24
C ASP A 313 -0.53 -16.16 11.91
N LEU A 314 -0.43 -15.17 12.81
CA LEU A 314 -1.62 -14.50 13.35
C LEU A 314 -2.12 -13.37 12.43
N ASN A 315 -3.37 -13.46 11.98
CA ASN A 315 -4.02 -12.38 11.24
C ASN A 315 -4.43 -11.23 12.17
N CYS A 316 -3.68 -10.13 12.11
CA CYS A 316 -3.98 -8.86 12.77
C CYS A 316 -4.39 -7.76 11.76
N GLY A 317 -4.74 -8.13 10.52
CA GLY A 317 -4.77 -7.21 9.39
C GLY A 317 -6.04 -7.23 8.53
N CYS A 318 -6.95 -8.18 8.75
CA CYS A 318 -8.19 -8.32 7.98
C CYS A 318 -9.25 -7.30 8.42
N PRO A 319 -9.72 -6.38 7.55
CA PRO A 319 -10.77 -5.41 7.88
C PRO A 319 -12.17 -5.91 7.52
N LYS A 320 -12.34 -7.22 7.23
CA LYS A 320 -13.59 -7.77 6.71
C LYS A 320 -14.54 -8.18 7.85
N PRO A 321 -15.87 -7.97 7.69
CA PRO A 321 -16.89 -8.32 8.68
C PRO A 321 -16.74 -9.70 9.34
N PHE A 322 -16.44 -10.76 8.59
CA PHE A 322 -16.36 -12.13 9.15
C PHE A 322 -15.24 -12.28 10.20
N SER A 323 -14.17 -11.49 10.08
CA SER A 323 -13.05 -11.49 11.02
C SER A 323 -13.30 -10.50 12.15
N THR A 324 -13.69 -9.26 11.81
CA THR A 324 -13.81 -8.17 12.78
C THR A 324 -14.97 -8.30 13.77
N HIS A 325 -16.10 -8.93 13.40
CA HIS A 325 -17.24 -9.09 14.33
C HIS A 325 -16.93 -10.05 15.49
N ALA A 326 -16.06 -11.04 15.27
CA ALA A 326 -15.56 -11.92 16.33
C ALA A 326 -14.34 -11.35 17.08
N GLY A 327 -14.05 -10.05 16.91
CA GLY A 327 -12.91 -9.37 17.54
C GLY A 327 -11.54 -9.63 16.90
N MET A 328 -11.49 -10.39 15.79
CA MET A 328 -10.26 -10.87 15.14
C MET A 328 -9.73 -9.85 14.10
N GLY A 329 -8.62 -10.20 13.44
CA GLY A 329 -8.10 -9.43 12.31
C GLY A 329 -7.68 -8.01 12.70
N ALA A 330 -8.09 -7.02 11.91
CA ALA A 330 -7.78 -5.61 12.15
C ALA A 330 -8.44 -5.01 13.41
N ASN A 331 -9.19 -5.80 14.19
CA ASN A 331 -9.71 -5.40 15.50
C ASN A 331 -8.70 -5.65 16.64
N LEU A 332 -7.76 -6.60 16.47
CA LEU A 332 -6.66 -6.83 17.41
C LEU A 332 -5.69 -5.63 17.52
N LEU A 333 -5.62 -4.79 16.47
CA LEU A 333 -4.80 -3.58 16.44
C LEU A 333 -5.24 -2.53 17.48
N SER A 334 -6.52 -2.57 17.89
CA SER A 334 -7.09 -1.76 18.97
C SER A 334 -6.97 -2.41 20.36
N THR A 335 -6.48 -3.64 20.47
CA THR A 335 -6.28 -4.37 21.73
C THR A 335 -4.86 -4.98 21.83
N PRO A 336 -3.79 -4.15 21.85
CA PRO A 336 -2.41 -4.64 21.74
C PRO A 336 -2.00 -5.70 22.78
N THR A 337 -2.49 -5.59 24.02
CA THR A 337 -2.22 -6.59 25.07
C THR A 337 -2.82 -7.95 24.74
N LEU A 338 -4.06 -8.00 24.24
CA LEU A 338 -4.71 -9.24 23.79
C LEU A 338 -3.95 -9.85 22.61
N LEU A 339 -3.57 -9.03 21.62
CA LEU A 339 -2.75 -9.44 20.48
C LEU A 339 -1.43 -10.09 20.96
N CYS A 340 -0.71 -9.44 21.87
CA CYS A 340 0.53 -9.96 22.43
C CYS A 340 0.32 -11.27 23.20
N ASN A 341 -0.75 -11.39 23.99
CA ASN A 341 -1.05 -12.60 24.75
C ASN A 341 -1.45 -13.78 23.83
N ILE A 342 -2.13 -13.51 22.70
CA ILE A 342 -2.38 -14.50 21.66
C ILE A 342 -1.05 -14.98 21.05
N LEU A 343 -0.12 -14.08 20.69
CA LEU A 343 1.20 -14.47 20.14
C LEU A 343 2.00 -15.34 21.11
N LYS A 344 2.07 -14.95 22.39
CA LYS A 344 2.71 -15.74 23.45
C LYS A 344 2.10 -17.14 23.58
N SER A 345 0.77 -17.23 23.52
CA SER A 345 0.05 -18.52 23.57
C SER A 345 0.32 -19.39 22.34
N ILE A 346 0.29 -18.81 21.13
CA ILE A 346 0.66 -19.50 19.88
C ILE A 346 2.09 -20.05 19.97
N ARG A 347 3.06 -19.26 20.44
CA ARG A 347 4.46 -19.71 20.58
C ARG A 347 4.64 -20.79 21.65
N ARG A 348 3.90 -20.75 22.76
CA ARG A 348 3.87 -21.82 23.77
C ARG A 348 3.18 -23.10 23.29
N ALA A 349 2.25 -23.01 22.33
CA ALA A 349 1.51 -24.15 21.80
C ALA A 349 2.18 -24.80 20.57
N ALA A 350 2.91 -24.04 19.76
CA ALA A 350 3.56 -24.51 18.54
C ALA A 350 4.89 -25.24 18.86
N PRO A 351 5.16 -26.42 18.24
CA PRO A 351 6.46 -27.09 18.34
C PRO A 351 7.63 -26.16 17.98
N ALA A 352 8.78 -26.33 18.64
CA ALA A 352 9.89 -25.36 18.56
C ALA A 352 10.37 -25.08 17.12
N HIS A 353 10.36 -26.08 16.23
CA HIS A 353 10.80 -25.97 14.84
C HIS A 353 9.74 -25.33 13.91
N VAL A 354 8.49 -25.23 14.35
CA VAL A 354 7.43 -24.47 13.66
C VAL A 354 7.60 -23.01 14.03
N ALA A 355 7.83 -22.13 13.05
CA ALA A 355 7.94 -20.69 13.32
C ALA A 355 6.58 -20.07 13.63
N VAL A 356 6.60 -18.90 14.27
CA VAL A 356 5.41 -18.10 14.54
C VAL A 356 5.61 -16.71 13.95
N THR A 357 4.63 -16.18 13.24
CA THR A 357 4.66 -14.85 12.62
C THR A 357 3.38 -14.08 12.88
N CYS A 358 3.33 -12.80 12.54
CA CYS A 358 2.06 -12.09 12.49
C CYS A 358 1.99 -11.06 11.36
N LYS A 359 0.76 -10.80 10.90
CA LYS A 359 0.46 -9.91 9.79
C LYS A 359 -0.44 -8.75 10.21
N ILE A 360 0.15 -7.57 10.40
CA ILE A 360 -0.54 -6.35 10.84
C ILE A 360 -0.93 -5.44 9.67
N ARG A 361 -1.73 -4.41 9.98
CA ARG A 361 -1.88 -3.17 9.20
C ARG A 361 -1.26 -1.99 9.95
N LEU A 362 -1.05 -0.88 9.26
CA LEU A 362 -0.67 0.38 9.90
C LEU A 362 -1.79 0.90 10.82
N LEU A 363 -1.44 1.51 11.94
CA LEU A 363 -2.37 2.32 12.73
C LEU A 363 -2.48 3.75 12.14
N PRO A 364 -3.51 4.54 12.50
CA PRO A 364 -3.75 5.87 11.92
C PRO A 364 -2.54 6.80 12.01
N THR A 365 -1.89 6.87 13.16
CA THR A 365 -0.64 7.61 13.36
C THR A 365 0.59 6.71 13.27
N GLN A 366 1.73 7.32 12.96
CA GLN A 366 3.00 6.62 12.86
C GLN A 366 3.50 6.14 14.23
N ALA A 367 3.56 7.04 15.21
CA ALA A 367 3.94 6.71 16.59
C ALA A 367 3.12 5.55 17.19
N ALA A 368 1.80 5.49 16.97
CA ALA A 368 0.98 4.38 17.45
C ALA A 368 1.35 3.04 16.77
N THR A 369 1.77 3.08 15.50
CA THR A 369 2.22 1.88 14.78
C THR A 369 3.58 1.40 15.30
N VAL A 370 4.51 2.33 15.52
CA VAL A 370 5.84 2.05 16.11
C VAL A 370 5.70 1.48 17.52
N GLN A 371 4.81 2.04 18.35
CA GLN A 371 4.49 1.51 19.69
C GLN A 371 3.83 0.12 19.66
N LEU A 372 2.95 -0.15 18.69
CA LEU A 372 2.37 -1.48 18.51
C LEU A 372 3.43 -2.50 18.11
N VAL A 373 4.32 -2.13 17.18
CA VAL A 373 5.42 -2.98 16.72
C VAL A 373 6.43 -3.27 17.83
N ASP A 374 6.77 -2.26 18.66
CA ASP A 374 7.63 -2.47 19.84
C ASP A 374 7.05 -3.54 20.78
N LYS A 375 5.77 -3.41 21.14
CA LYS A 375 5.07 -4.41 21.97
C LYS A 375 5.05 -5.80 21.33
N ILE A 376 4.77 -5.89 20.03
CA ILE A 376 4.74 -7.16 19.29
C ILE A 376 6.11 -7.83 19.30
N VAL A 377 7.19 -7.08 18.99
CA VAL A 377 8.55 -7.63 18.95
C VAL A 377 9.02 -8.06 20.35
N ARG A 378 8.76 -7.24 21.38
CA ARG A 378 9.12 -7.54 22.77
C ARG A 378 8.37 -8.72 23.39
N THR A 379 7.35 -9.28 22.73
CA THR A 379 6.79 -10.59 23.13
C THR A 379 7.81 -11.73 23.04
N ASN A 380 8.88 -11.55 22.26
CA ASN A 380 9.82 -12.60 21.87
C ASN A 380 9.16 -13.82 21.18
N ALA A 381 7.90 -13.71 20.76
CA ALA A 381 7.09 -14.83 20.29
C ALA A 381 7.10 -15.05 18.77
N ILE A 382 7.52 -14.04 18.00
CA ILE A 382 7.54 -14.08 16.53
C ILE A 382 8.95 -14.17 15.94
N GLU A 383 9.07 -14.82 14.79
CA GLU A 383 10.29 -14.90 13.98
C GLU A 383 10.27 -13.92 12.79
N CYS A 384 9.09 -13.43 12.39
CA CYS A 384 8.93 -12.46 11.31
C CYS A 384 7.65 -11.61 11.50
N LEU A 385 7.74 -10.32 11.14
CA LEU A 385 6.63 -9.38 11.11
C LEU A 385 6.26 -9.01 9.67
N THR A 386 5.01 -9.26 9.25
CA THR A 386 4.49 -8.74 7.98
C THR A 386 3.66 -7.48 8.20
N VAL A 387 4.01 -6.39 7.52
CA VAL A 387 3.28 -5.12 7.61
C VAL A 387 2.55 -4.86 6.28
N HIS A 388 1.22 -4.88 6.28
CA HIS A 388 0.45 -4.30 5.19
C HIS A 388 0.48 -2.78 5.32
N CYS A 389 1.11 -2.10 4.36
CA CYS A 389 1.28 -0.64 4.33
C CYS A 389 -0.02 0.12 3.99
N ARG A 390 -1.13 -0.19 4.68
CA ARG A 390 -2.42 0.52 4.64
C ARG A 390 -3.01 0.49 6.05
N THR A 391 -3.76 1.52 6.43
CA THR A 391 -4.55 1.47 7.67
C THR A 391 -5.78 0.57 7.51
N LYS A 392 -6.49 0.27 8.60
CA LYS A 392 -7.73 -0.54 8.60
C LYS A 392 -8.73 -0.08 7.52
N ASP A 393 -8.94 1.22 7.44
CA ASP A 393 -10.05 1.84 6.69
C ASP A 393 -9.69 2.18 5.24
N MET A 394 -8.40 2.21 4.90
CA MET A 394 -7.92 2.46 3.54
C MET A 394 -8.36 1.37 2.56
N ARG A 395 -9.01 1.79 1.47
CA ARG A 395 -9.50 0.87 0.42
C ARG A 395 -8.36 0.39 -0.47
N PRO A 396 -8.50 -0.75 -1.18
CA PRO A 396 -7.46 -1.26 -2.09
C PRO A 396 -7.08 -0.34 -3.26
N ARG A 397 -7.88 0.70 -3.54
CA ARG A 397 -7.59 1.73 -4.56
C ARG A 397 -6.77 2.93 -4.05
N GLU A 398 -6.60 3.07 -2.73
CA GLU A 398 -5.74 4.09 -2.14
C GLU A 398 -4.32 3.51 -2.06
N PRO A 399 -3.25 4.21 -2.48
CA PRO A 399 -1.90 3.65 -2.52
C PRO A 399 -1.41 3.09 -1.17
N ALA A 400 -0.53 2.10 -1.22
CA ALA A 400 0.20 1.65 -0.05
C ALA A 400 1.15 2.78 0.46
N LEU A 401 1.11 3.04 1.76
CA LEU A 401 1.96 4.01 2.46
C LEU A 401 3.35 3.44 2.74
N HIS A 402 4.06 2.99 1.69
CA HIS A 402 5.39 2.37 1.80
C HIS A 402 6.39 3.23 2.59
N GLN A 403 6.33 4.55 2.45
CA GLN A 403 7.20 5.49 3.16
C GLN A 403 7.10 5.40 4.69
N ARG A 404 5.99 4.89 5.24
CA ARG A 404 5.81 4.68 6.68
C ARG A 404 6.53 3.43 7.22
N LEU A 405 7.04 2.56 6.35
CA LEU A 405 7.65 1.30 6.76
C LEU A 405 9.13 1.44 7.17
N ARG A 406 9.84 2.48 6.73
CA ARG A 406 11.27 2.70 7.04
C ARG A 406 11.56 2.74 8.55
N GLU A 407 10.93 3.66 9.25
CA GLU A 407 11.02 3.82 10.71
C GLU A 407 10.54 2.56 11.47
N ILE A 408 9.62 1.79 10.87
CA ILE A 408 9.15 0.51 11.44
C ILE A 408 10.25 -0.55 11.31
N VAL A 409 10.98 -0.62 10.18
CA VAL A 409 12.14 -1.49 10.02
C VAL A 409 13.23 -1.10 11.01
N GLU A 410 13.61 0.18 11.06
CA GLU A 410 14.64 0.71 11.96
C GLU A 410 14.31 0.44 13.45
N GLN A 411 13.02 0.58 13.84
CA GLN A 411 12.56 0.20 15.17
C GLN A 411 12.68 -1.31 15.43
N VAL A 412 12.31 -2.17 14.47
CA VAL A 412 12.44 -3.63 14.62
C VAL A 412 13.91 -4.05 14.69
N GLU A 413 14.79 -3.42 13.91
CA GLU A 413 16.24 -3.65 13.95
C GLU A 413 16.86 -3.22 15.29
N ARG A 414 16.44 -2.07 15.84
CA ARG A 414 16.86 -1.63 17.18
C ARG A 414 16.48 -2.66 18.25
N ILE A 415 15.23 -3.09 18.30
CA ILE A 415 14.80 -4.07 19.31
C ILE A 415 15.41 -5.45 19.04
N SER A 416 15.65 -5.81 17.77
CA SER A 416 16.39 -7.03 17.41
C SER A 416 17.81 -7.03 18.00
N ALA A 417 18.49 -5.88 17.98
CA ALA A 417 19.79 -5.72 18.63
C ALA A 417 19.69 -5.79 20.17
N GLU A 418 18.67 -5.15 20.77
CA GLU A 418 18.39 -5.25 22.22
C GLU A 418 18.10 -6.69 22.69
N LEU A 419 17.43 -7.50 21.86
CA LEU A 419 17.09 -8.90 22.14
C LEU A 419 18.16 -9.91 21.69
N GLY A 420 19.25 -9.45 21.06
CA GLY A 420 20.30 -10.32 20.51
C GLY A 420 19.86 -11.26 19.37
N ARG A 421 18.69 -11.04 18.76
CA ARG A 421 18.16 -11.86 17.66
C ARG A 421 17.47 -11.02 16.59
N LYS A 422 17.68 -11.38 15.31
CA LYS A 422 17.14 -10.66 14.16
C LYS A 422 15.70 -11.08 13.85
N ILE A 423 14.79 -10.11 13.71
CA ILE A 423 13.41 -10.36 13.25
C ILE A 423 13.18 -9.63 11.91
N PRO A 424 13.07 -10.34 10.78
CA PRO A 424 12.79 -9.72 9.49
C PRO A 424 11.41 -9.08 9.41
N VAL A 425 11.34 -7.97 8.68
CA VAL A 425 10.09 -7.29 8.31
C VAL A 425 9.79 -7.55 6.84
N ILE A 426 8.55 -7.97 6.53
CA ILE A 426 8.06 -8.17 5.16
C ILE A 426 7.09 -7.05 4.80
N CYS A 427 7.36 -6.34 3.70
CA CYS A 427 6.44 -5.34 3.16
C CYS A 427 5.30 -6.01 2.39
N ASN A 428 4.05 -5.67 2.72
CA ASN A 428 2.87 -6.09 1.98
C ASN A 428 2.04 -4.90 1.48
N GLY A 429 1.40 -5.09 0.33
CA GLY A 429 0.64 -4.06 -0.38
C GLY A 429 1.44 -3.50 -1.56
N ASP A 430 0.81 -3.51 -2.72
CA ASP A 430 1.22 -2.88 -3.99
C ASP A 430 2.57 -3.32 -4.57
N CYS A 431 3.19 -4.35 -3.99
CA CYS A 431 4.02 -5.30 -4.72
C CYS A 431 3.08 -6.19 -5.56
N TRP A 432 3.26 -6.19 -6.88
CA TRP A 432 2.43 -6.92 -7.85
C TRP A 432 3.15 -8.13 -8.44
N ASP A 433 4.48 -8.12 -8.42
CA ASP A 433 5.33 -9.11 -9.09
C ASP A 433 6.78 -8.99 -8.57
N ALA A 434 7.64 -9.92 -8.98
CA ALA A 434 9.06 -9.90 -8.65
C ALA A 434 9.83 -8.73 -9.29
N GLN A 435 9.27 -8.07 -10.30
CA GLN A 435 9.88 -6.92 -10.98
C GLN A 435 9.64 -5.61 -10.18
N THR A 436 8.49 -5.48 -9.51
CA THR A 436 8.17 -4.37 -8.60
C THR A 436 8.77 -4.53 -7.20
N ALA A 437 9.17 -5.75 -6.81
CA ALA A 437 9.74 -6.03 -5.49
C ALA A 437 11.03 -5.23 -5.14
N PRO A 438 12.07 -5.14 -6.00
CA PRO A 438 13.32 -4.45 -5.68
C PRO A 438 13.12 -2.97 -5.27
N ARG A 439 12.29 -2.24 -6.01
CA ARG A 439 11.94 -0.84 -5.73
C ARG A 439 11.25 -0.65 -4.37
N ILE A 440 10.44 -1.63 -3.96
CA ILE A 440 9.79 -1.60 -2.63
C ILE A 440 10.80 -1.93 -1.53
N LYS A 441 11.72 -2.87 -1.77
CA LYS A 441 12.85 -3.18 -0.86
C LYS A 441 13.74 -1.94 -0.66
N GLU A 442 14.17 -1.29 -1.74
CA GLU A 442 14.94 -0.05 -1.72
C GLU A 442 14.23 1.08 -0.94
N LEU A 443 12.97 1.38 -1.28
CA LEU A 443 12.21 2.46 -0.65
C LEU A 443 12.00 2.23 0.85
N THR A 444 11.65 1.00 1.25
CA THR A 444 11.19 0.72 2.63
C THR A 444 12.27 0.17 3.57
N GLY A 445 13.39 -0.32 3.04
CA GLY A 445 14.46 -0.94 3.83
C GLY A 445 14.23 -2.43 4.13
N VAL A 446 13.06 -2.99 3.80
CA VAL A 446 12.86 -4.43 3.94
C VAL A 446 13.74 -5.19 2.95
N THR A 447 14.19 -6.37 3.36
CA THR A 447 14.80 -7.33 2.42
C THR A 447 13.75 -8.15 1.67
N SER A 448 12.47 -8.10 2.06
CA SER A 448 11.45 -9.06 1.63
C SER A 448 10.06 -8.48 1.39
N THR A 449 9.35 -9.03 0.40
CA THR A 449 8.06 -8.51 -0.09
C THR A 449 7.01 -9.61 -0.23
N MET A 450 5.77 -9.31 0.16
CA MET A 450 4.64 -10.23 0.07
C MET A 450 3.62 -9.76 -0.97
N ILE A 451 3.37 -10.59 -1.99
CA ILE A 451 2.47 -10.32 -3.12
C ILE A 451 1.09 -10.93 -2.85
N ALA A 452 0.04 -10.14 -3.06
CA ALA A 452 -1.36 -10.57 -2.92
C ALA A 452 -2.07 -10.53 -4.29
N ARG A 453 -2.58 -9.35 -4.66
CA ARG A 453 -3.34 -9.12 -5.90
C ARG A 453 -2.61 -9.49 -7.19
N GLY A 454 -1.27 -9.47 -7.16
CA GLY A 454 -0.43 -10.01 -8.21
C GLY A 454 -0.70 -11.48 -8.49
N ALA A 455 -0.58 -12.32 -7.45
CA ALA A 455 -0.81 -13.76 -7.55
C ALA A 455 -2.29 -14.13 -7.76
N GLU A 456 -3.22 -13.31 -7.25
CA GLU A 456 -4.66 -13.40 -7.53
C GLU A 456 -4.97 -13.16 -9.03
N ALA A 457 -4.28 -12.23 -9.66
CA ALA A 457 -4.40 -11.93 -11.09
C ALA A 457 -3.59 -12.90 -11.97
N ASN A 458 -2.41 -13.34 -11.51
CA ASN A 458 -1.52 -14.29 -12.17
C ASN A 458 -0.50 -14.89 -11.16
N PRO A 459 -0.62 -16.17 -10.73
CA PRO A 459 0.34 -16.80 -9.82
C PRO A 459 1.78 -16.93 -10.36
N SER A 460 2.05 -16.62 -11.63
CA SER A 460 3.43 -16.53 -12.16
C SER A 460 4.14 -15.20 -11.89
N CYS A 461 3.52 -14.29 -11.14
CA CYS A 461 4.09 -13.00 -10.77
C CYS A 461 5.41 -13.08 -9.98
N PHE A 462 5.77 -14.24 -9.43
CA PHE A 462 7.03 -14.46 -8.69
C PHE A 462 8.25 -14.65 -9.61
N ARG A 463 8.07 -14.80 -10.93
CA ARG A 463 9.16 -14.97 -11.89
C ARG A 463 9.94 -13.66 -12.09
N PRO A 464 11.27 -13.65 -11.96
CA PRO A 464 12.10 -12.50 -12.35
C PRO A 464 11.95 -12.13 -13.83
N GLN A 465 11.61 -13.10 -14.69
CA GLN A 465 11.37 -12.93 -16.13
C GLN A 465 9.91 -12.53 -16.45
N GLY A 466 9.18 -11.95 -15.49
CA GLY A 466 7.82 -11.45 -15.67
C GLY A 466 6.73 -12.51 -15.76
N ASN A 467 5.50 -12.05 -16.02
CA ASN A 467 4.30 -12.90 -16.02
C ASN A 467 4.20 -13.82 -17.25
N LEU A 468 3.74 -15.05 -17.06
CA LEU A 468 3.39 -16.00 -18.14
C LEU A 468 1.96 -15.79 -18.66
N SER A 469 1.71 -16.32 -19.87
CA SER A 469 0.41 -16.25 -20.55
C SER A 469 -0.70 -16.95 -19.75
N ILE A 470 -1.74 -16.18 -19.40
CA ILE A 470 -2.86 -16.68 -18.59
C ILE A 470 -3.71 -17.73 -19.34
N PRO A 471 -4.16 -17.50 -20.59
CA PRO A 471 -4.98 -18.48 -21.31
C PRO A 471 -4.22 -19.74 -21.73
N GLU A 472 -2.92 -19.62 -22.01
CA GLU A 472 -2.12 -20.65 -22.69
C GLU A 472 -1.27 -21.49 -21.72
N THR A 473 -1.05 -21.01 -20.50
CA THR A 473 -0.20 -21.69 -19.50
C THR A 473 -0.86 -21.76 -18.13
N ILE A 474 -1.23 -20.61 -17.57
CA ILE A 474 -1.63 -20.54 -16.16
C ILE A 474 -3.01 -21.15 -15.90
N ALA A 475 -4.04 -20.73 -16.63
CA ALA A 475 -5.38 -21.25 -16.42
C ALA A 475 -5.51 -22.74 -16.77
N PRO A 476 -4.93 -23.26 -17.88
CA PRO A 476 -4.89 -24.69 -18.14
C PRO A 476 -4.20 -25.50 -17.03
N LYS A 477 -3.07 -25.02 -16.50
CA LYS A 477 -2.35 -25.74 -15.44
C LYS A 477 -3.05 -25.67 -14.09
N TRP A 478 -3.69 -24.55 -13.76
CA TRP A 478 -4.56 -24.44 -12.58
C TRP A 478 -5.73 -25.42 -12.67
N VAL A 479 -6.38 -25.55 -13.83
CA VAL A 479 -7.45 -26.54 -14.06
C VAL A 479 -6.93 -27.99 -13.93
N LYS A 480 -5.73 -28.30 -14.47
CA LYS A 480 -5.08 -29.60 -14.21
C LYS A 480 -4.91 -29.86 -12.71
N TYR A 481 -4.34 -28.91 -11.97
CA TYR A 481 -4.14 -29.02 -10.53
C TYR A 481 -5.46 -29.16 -9.77
N SER A 482 -6.53 -28.49 -10.21
CA SER A 482 -7.84 -28.60 -9.55
C SER A 482 -8.50 -29.96 -9.72
N ILE A 483 -8.29 -30.61 -10.88
CA ILE A 483 -8.74 -31.99 -11.12
C ILE A 483 -7.90 -32.96 -10.30
N ALA A 484 -6.58 -32.94 -10.51
CA ALA A 484 -5.64 -33.92 -9.95
C ALA A 484 -5.56 -33.89 -8.41
N LEU A 485 -5.74 -32.72 -7.80
CA LEU A 485 -5.69 -32.53 -6.34
C LEU A 485 -7.10 -32.38 -5.71
N ASN A 486 -8.17 -32.67 -6.47
CA ASN A 486 -9.57 -32.62 -6.04
C ASN A 486 -9.99 -31.29 -5.37
N ASN A 487 -9.56 -30.15 -5.92
CA ASN A 487 -9.90 -28.83 -5.37
C ASN A 487 -11.40 -28.51 -5.64
N PRO A 488 -12.18 -28.04 -4.65
CA PRO A 488 -13.63 -27.85 -4.83
C PRO A 488 -14.00 -26.95 -6.02
N ILE A 489 -14.89 -27.40 -6.91
CA ILE A 489 -15.22 -26.70 -8.17
C ILE A 489 -15.71 -25.25 -7.98
N GLY A 490 -16.44 -24.97 -6.90
CA GLY A 490 -16.84 -23.60 -6.55
C GLY A 490 -15.66 -22.68 -6.21
N ASN A 491 -14.60 -23.22 -5.61
CA ASN A 491 -13.33 -22.52 -5.39
C ASN A 491 -12.54 -22.37 -6.70
N THR A 492 -12.43 -23.45 -7.48
CA THR A 492 -11.79 -23.46 -8.80
C THR A 492 -12.35 -22.35 -9.70
N LYS A 493 -13.67 -22.29 -9.85
CA LYS A 493 -14.37 -21.26 -10.64
C LYS A 493 -14.17 -19.85 -10.07
N TYR A 494 -14.15 -19.68 -8.75
CA TYR A 494 -13.90 -18.38 -8.11
C TYR A 494 -12.48 -17.86 -8.42
N CYS A 495 -11.46 -18.72 -8.36
CA CYS A 495 -10.08 -18.37 -8.66
C CYS A 495 -9.89 -18.07 -10.16
N MET A 496 -10.45 -18.91 -11.05
CA MET A 496 -10.45 -18.65 -12.50
C MET A 496 -11.12 -17.32 -12.86
N ALA A 497 -12.13 -16.88 -12.11
CA ALA A 497 -12.79 -15.59 -12.33
C ALA A 497 -11.96 -14.36 -11.91
N GLN A 498 -10.89 -14.52 -11.11
CA GLN A 498 -10.00 -13.40 -10.75
C GLN A 498 -8.81 -13.22 -11.71
N LEU A 499 -8.46 -14.27 -12.47
CA LEU A 499 -7.30 -14.23 -13.39
C LEU A 499 -7.45 -13.12 -14.45
N ALA A 500 -6.38 -12.34 -14.64
CA ALA A 500 -6.40 -11.12 -15.43
C ALA A 500 -6.24 -11.39 -16.94
N PHE A 501 -7.21 -12.07 -17.57
CA PHE A 501 -7.24 -12.37 -19.02
C PHE A 501 -7.14 -11.09 -19.90
N LYS A 502 -5.91 -10.68 -20.25
CA LYS A 502 -5.59 -9.51 -21.08
C LYS A 502 -5.90 -9.74 -22.58
N PRO A 503 -6.47 -8.77 -23.31
CA PRO A 503 -6.55 -8.77 -24.77
C PRO A 503 -5.18 -8.81 -25.49
N ALA A 504 -5.14 -9.37 -26.69
CA ALA A 504 -3.97 -9.34 -27.57
C ALA A 504 -3.39 -7.93 -27.77
N GLU A 505 -4.22 -6.89 -27.95
CA GLU A 505 -3.75 -5.50 -28.11
C GLU A 505 -2.98 -4.97 -26.90
N SER A 506 -3.36 -5.37 -25.68
CA SER A 506 -2.63 -4.96 -24.46
C SER A 506 -1.35 -5.75 -24.24
N VAL A 507 -1.26 -7.00 -24.73
CA VAL A 507 -0.05 -7.82 -24.62
C VAL A 507 0.90 -7.58 -25.81
N ALA A 508 0.42 -7.15 -26.98
CA ALA A 508 1.26 -6.76 -28.11
C ALA A 508 2.15 -5.54 -27.78
N LYS A 509 1.68 -4.62 -26.94
CA LYS A 509 2.50 -3.52 -26.37
C LYS A 509 3.57 -4.03 -25.40
N GLU A 510 3.33 -5.13 -24.69
CA GLU A 510 4.25 -5.70 -23.69
C GLU A 510 5.24 -6.71 -24.32
N ALA A 511 4.87 -7.36 -25.42
CA ALA A 511 5.62 -8.45 -26.04
C ALA A 511 6.73 -8.00 -27.01
N GLN A 512 6.71 -6.74 -27.51
CA GLN A 512 7.72 -6.27 -28.48
C GLN A 512 9.15 -6.18 -27.91
N GLN A 513 9.35 -6.37 -26.60
CA GLN A 513 10.67 -6.37 -25.97
C GLN A 513 11.28 -7.77 -25.72
N ASN A 514 10.52 -8.88 -25.82
CA ASN A 514 11.04 -10.19 -25.39
C ASN A 514 10.63 -11.41 -26.26
N SER A 515 11.67 -12.00 -26.88
CA SER A 515 11.75 -13.33 -27.50
C SER A 515 11.01 -13.58 -28.82
N SER A 516 11.62 -14.42 -29.65
CA SER A 516 11.19 -14.78 -31.00
C SER A 516 10.39 -16.08 -31.04
N GLY A 517 9.16 -16.03 -31.56
CA GLY A 517 8.35 -17.22 -31.83
C GLY A 517 6.94 -16.89 -32.33
N ASP A 518 6.58 -17.39 -33.52
CA ASP A 518 5.27 -17.17 -34.14
C ASP A 518 4.13 -17.91 -33.40
N LYS A 519 3.61 -17.32 -32.31
CA LYS A 519 2.38 -17.76 -31.65
C LYS A 519 1.32 -16.67 -31.68
N LYS A 520 0.16 -17.02 -32.25
CA LYS A 520 -0.91 -16.08 -32.61
C LYS A 520 -1.81 -15.76 -31.43
N LEU A 521 -1.42 -14.70 -30.73
CA LEU A 521 -2.05 -14.11 -29.54
C LEU A 521 -3.60 -14.02 -29.63
N MET A 522 -4.31 -14.44 -28.57
CA MET A 522 -5.77 -14.62 -28.60
C MET A 522 -6.57 -13.33 -28.81
N SER A 523 -7.49 -13.33 -29.78
CA SER A 523 -8.36 -12.19 -30.08
C SER A 523 -9.36 -11.87 -28.95
N LYS A 524 -9.82 -10.62 -28.90
CA LYS A 524 -10.91 -10.17 -28.00
C LYS A 524 -12.15 -11.09 -28.05
N LYS A 525 -12.51 -11.61 -29.23
CA LYS A 525 -13.64 -12.54 -29.39
C LYS A 525 -13.39 -13.89 -28.70
N GLN A 526 -12.21 -14.47 -28.87
CA GLN A 526 -11.84 -15.74 -28.23
C GLN A 526 -11.75 -15.59 -26.70
N LEU A 527 -11.18 -14.49 -26.20
CA LEU A 527 -11.10 -14.22 -24.76
C LEU A 527 -12.47 -13.96 -24.13
N SER A 528 -13.40 -13.33 -24.86
CA SER A 528 -14.80 -13.19 -24.42
C SER A 528 -15.50 -14.54 -24.34
N ALA A 529 -15.35 -15.40 -25.35
CA ALA A 529 -15.89 -16.76 -25.34
C ALA A 529 -15.31 -17.61 -24.20
N LEU A 530 -14.00 -17.54 -23.96
CA LEU A 530 -13.31 -18.24 -22.88
C LEU A 530 -13.81 -17.79 -21.50
N ARG A 531 -13.94 -16.47 -21.27
CA ARG A 531 -14.56 -15.92 -20.04
C ARG A 531 -16.01 -16.39 -19.86
N SER A 532 -16.78 -16.47 -20.96
CA SER A 532 -18.16 -16.99 -20.94
C SER A 532 -18.21 -18.48 -20.59
N GLY A 533 -17.28 -19.29 -21.11
CA GLY A 533 -17.15 -20.71 -20.78
C GLY A 533 -16.87 -20.93 -19.29
N ILE A 534 -15.87 -20.25 -18.73
CA ILE A 534 -15.57 -20.28 -17.28
C ILE A 534 -16.81 -19.86 -16.46
N ALA A 535 -17.54 -18.83 -16.90
CA ALA A 535 -18.74 -18.36 -16.21
C ALA A 535 -19.92 -19.36 -16.28
N GLN A 536 -20.02 -20.17 -17.34
CA GLN A 536 -21.09 -21.16 -17.54
C GLN A 536 -20.79 -22.51 -16.88
N ALA A 537 -19.52 -22.91 -16.80
CA ALA A 537 -19.08 -24.19 -16.23
C ALA A 537 -19.61 -24.46 -14.81
N LYS A 538 -20.04 -25.69 -14.55
CA LYS A 538 -20.57 -26.20 -13.27
C LYS A 538 -19.72 -27.34 -12.71
N THR A 539 -19.06 -28.11 -13.58
CA THR A 539 -18.19 -29.25 -13.25
C THR A 539 -16.72 -28.94 -13.57
N HIS A 540 -15.81 -29.84 -13.18
CA HIS A 540 -14.41 -29.72 -13.62
C HIS A 540 -14.26 -30.08 -15.10
N GLU A 541 -15.10 -30.99 -15.59
CA GLU A 541 -15.22 -31.41 -16.97
C GLU A 541 -15.60 -30.25 -17.89
N ASP A 542 -16.55 -29.41 -17.48
CA ASP A 542 -16.93 -28.19 -18.21
C ASP A 542 -15.74 -27.21 -18.31
N LEU A 543 -14.97 -27.03 -17.23
CA LEU A 543 -13.78 -26.18 -17.24
C LEU A 543 -12.65 -26.77 -18.08
N ALA A 544 -12.44 -28.08 -18.01
CA ALA A 544 -11.46 -28.78 -18.81
C ALA A 544 -11.75 -28.62 -20.31
N GLN A 545 -13.02 -28.72 -20.72
CA GLN A 545 -13.45 -28.49 -22.10
C GLN A 545 -13.11 -27.06 -22.59
N VAL A 546 -13.25 -26.03 -21.75
CA VAL A 546 -12.91 -24.63 -22.11
C VAL A 546 -11.43 -24.46 -22.45
N PHE A 547 -10.54 -25.30 -21.92
CA PHE A 547 -9.10 -25.28 -22.17
C PHE A 547 -8.59 -26.46 -23.02
N ASN A 548 -9.49 -27.30 -23.58
CA ASN A 548 -9.18 -28.54 -24.30
C ASN A 548 -8.32 -29.54 -23.49
N ILE A 549 -8.61 -29.67 -22.20
CA ILE A 549 -7.96 -30.63 -21.30
C ILE A 549 -8.76 -31.94 -21.29
N ASP A 550 -8.07 -33.06 -21.47
CA ASP A 550 -8.60 -34.41 -21.25
C ASP A 550 -8.60 -34.71 -19.74
N VAL A 551 -9.78 -34.90 -19.16
CA VAL A 551 -9.96 -35.12 -17.71
C VAL A 551 -9.55 -36.52 -17.29
N GLU A 552 -9.87 -37.54 -18.10
CA GLU A 552 -9.55 -38.93 -17.75
C GLU A 552 -8.05 -39.18 -17.87
N ARG A 553 -7.39 -38.53 -18.84
CA ARG A 553 -5.93 -38.44 -18.87
C ARG A 553 -5.38 -37.79 -17.60
N VAL A 554 -5.90 -36.64 -17.15
CA VAL A 554 -5.40 -35.96 -15.94
C VAL A 554 -5.70 -36.74 -14.65
N ARG A 555 -6.72 -37.60 -14.65
CA ARG A 555 -7.01 -38.57 -13.58
C ARG A 555 -6.07 -39.78 -13.59
N ALA A 556 -5.49 -40.12 -14.74
CA ALA A 556 -4.52 -41.20 -14.91
C ALA A 556 -3.05 -40.75 -14.81
N GLU A 557 -2.75 -39.47 -15.05
CA GLU A 557 -1.42 -38.86 -14.89
C GLU A 557 -0.96 -38.94 -13.42
N ASN A 558 0.26 -39.41 -13.19
CA ASN A 558 0.79 -39.60 -11.84
C ASN A 558 1.05 -38.25 -11.14
N ILE A 559 0.50 -38.08 -9.94
CA ILE A 559 0.59 -36.84 -9.17
C ILE A 559 2.05 -36.43 -8.92
N GLU A 560 2.88 -37.38 -8.51
CA GLU A 560 4.24 -37.13 -8.03
C GLU A 560 5.28 -37.02 -9.16
N SER A 561 5.08 -37.68 -10.30
CA SER A 561 6.03 -37.69 -11.43
C SER A 561 5.58 -36.91 -12.67
N GLU A 562 4.30 -36.53 -12.78
CA GLU A 562 3.76 -35.82 -13.95
C GLU A 562 3.08 -34.50 -13.55
N ILE A 563 2.12 -34.51 -12.62
CA ILE A 563 1.40 -33.28 -12.23
C ILE A 563 2.29 -32.30 -11.46
N LEU A 564 3.00 -32.79 -10.44
CA LEU A 564 3.89 -31.98 -9.59
C LEU A 564 5.33 -31.91 -10.12
N LYS A 565 5.58 -32.40 -11.35
CA LYS A 565 6.92 -32.50 -11.94
C LYS A 565 7.63 -31.14 -11.99
N ASP A 566 7.05 -30.17 -12.71
CA ASP A 566 7.67 -28.86 -12.93
C ASP A 566 7.92 -28.12 -11.60
N LEU A 567 7.01 -28.25 -10.63
CA LEU A 567 7.17 -27.75 -9.27
C LEU A 567 8.40 -28.38 -8.58
N LYS A 568 8.52 -29.71 -8.59
CA LYS A 568 9.67 -30.41 -8.00
C LYS A 568 10.98 -30.03 -8.68
N GLU A 569 10.98 -29.90 -10.01
CA GLU A 569 12.14 -29.44 -10.77
C GLU A 569 12.52 -28.02 -10.33
N ALA A 570 11.57 -27.07 -10.29
CA ALA A 570 11.78 -25.69 -9.85
C ALA A 570 12.18 -25.53 -8.36
N LEU A 571 11.78 -26.45 -7.48
CA LEU A 571 12.25 -26.50 -6.10
C LEU A 571 13.68 -27.08 -6.03
N SER A 572 13.96 -28.16 -6.76
CA SER A 572 15.30 -28.79 -6.79
C SER A 572 16.37 -27.89 -7.41
N HIS A 573 16.01 -27.07 -8.40
CA HIS A 573 16.90 -26.11 -9.04
C HIS A 573 17.31 -24.98 -8.08
N ARG A 574 16.41 -24.52 -7.19
CA ARG A 574 16.76 -23.54 -6.14
C ARG A 574 17.80 -24.09 -5.17
N VAL A 575 17.60 -25.31 -4.66
CA VAL A 575 18.57 -25.97 -3.75
C VAL A 575 19.95 -26.18 -4.40
N LYS A 576 19.99 -26.41 -5.72
CA LYS A 576 21.24 -26.49 -6.49
C LYS A 576 21.91 -25.13 -6.74
N GLN A 577 21.15 -24.03 -6.74
CA GLN A 577 21.70 -22.67 -6.90
C GLN A 577 22.15 -22.06 -5.56
N THR A 578 21.56 -22.46 -4.43
CA THR A 578 21.94 -21.99 -3.08
C THR A 578 23.06 -22.82 -2.44
N SER A 579 23.74 -23.71 -3.18
CA SER A 579 24.80 -24.59 -2.67
C SER A 579 26.13 -23.88 -2.29
N GLY A 580 26.12 -22.56 -2.14
CA GLY A 580 27.14 -21.79 -1.42
C GLY A 580 26.79 -21.54 0.06
N GLY A 581 25.58 -21.87 0.53
CA GLY A 581 25.19 -21.58 1.91
C GLY A 581 23.92 -22.29 2.42
N PHE A 582 24.13 -23.38 3.15
CA PHE A 582 23.21 -23.89 4.21
C PHE A 582 21.72 -24.01 3.83
N ASP A 583 21.44 -24.64 2.68
CA ASP A 583 20.07 -24.95 2.21
C ASP A 583 19.83 -26.47 2.02
N GLY A 584 20.90 -27.26 1.86
CA GLY A 584 20.83 -28.70 1.54
C GLY A 584 20.12 -29.58 2.58
N GLN A 585 19.97 -29.12 3.82
CA GLN A 585 19.20 -29.84 4.85
C GLN A 585 17.68 -29.78 4.63
N ARG A 586 17.15 -28.87 3.79
CA ARG A 586 15.70 -28.69 3.61
C ARG A 586 14.99 -29.81 2.83
N VAL A 587 15.73 -30.73 2.20
CA VAL A 587 15.16 -31.74 1.28
C VAL A 587 15.52 -33.18 1.62
N GLY A 588 16.67 -33.45 2.25
CA GLY A 588 17.13 -34.82 2.53
C GLY A 588 16.14 -35.69 3.33
N ALA A 589 15.37 -35.08 4.23
CA ALA A 589 14.38 -35.79 5.05
C ALA A 589 13.13 -36.31 4.28
N VAL A 590 12.98 -36.01 2.99
CA VAL A 590 11.76 -36.36 2.20
C VAL A 590 12.06 -37.18 0.95
N ILE A 591 13.25 -37.09 0.35
CA ILE A 591 13.59 -37.82 -0.89
C ILE A 591 14.10 -39.25 -0.62
N ASP A 592 14.84 -39.46 0.47
CA ASP A 592 15.62 -40.70 0.67
C ASP A 592 14.77 -41.94 1.02
N ASN A 593 13.49 -41.76 1.35
CA ASN A 593 12.54 -42.85 1.65
C ASN A 593 11.76 -43.39 0.43
N ALA A 594 11.98 -42.85 -0.77
CA ALA A 594 11.15 -43.12 -1.95
C ALA A 594 11.81 -43.94 -3.08
N ASN A 595 13.11 -44.23 -3.02
CA ASN A 595 13.83 -44.93 -4.12
C ASN A 595 14.90 -45.91 -3.63
N GLN A 596 14.50 -47.17 -3.37
CA GLN A 596 15.41 -48.32 -3.33
C GLN A 596 15.09 -49.31 -4.47
N SER A 597 15.41 -48.95 -5.72
CA SER A 597 15.50 -49.91 -6.84
C SER A 597 16.24 -49.30 -8.03
N SER A 598 17.12 -50.08 -8.68
CA SER A 598 17.69 -49.93 -10.05
C SER A 598 18.12 -48.52 -10.54
N GLY A 599 19.36 -48.22 -10.94
CA GLY A 599 20.54 -49.07 -11.20
C GLY A 599 21.15 -48.85 -12.59
N SER A 600 22.21 -48.01 -12.69
CA SER A 600 23.11 -47.81 -13.87
C SER A 600 22.49 -47.07 -15.10
N ASN A 601 23.24 -46.51 -16.08
CA ASN A 601 24.69 -46.42 -16.26
C ASN A 601 25.14 -45.23 -17.18
N GLY A 602 26.36 -44.68 -16.96
CA GLY A 602 27.13 -43.83 -17.92
C GLY A 602 26.65 -42.39 -18.21
N GLY A 603 27.51 -41.44 -18.64
CA GLY A 603 28.98 -41.43 -18.67
C GLY A 603 29.63 -40.34 -19.56
N GLY A 604 30.42 -39.43 -18.98
CA GLY A 604 31.33 -38.49 -19.68
C GLY A 604 30.69 -37.28 -20.42
N SER A 605 31.43 -36.26 -20.87
CA SER A 605 32.80 -35.79 -20.52
C SER A 605 33.13 -34.43 -21.19
N GLY A 606 33.85 -33.54 -20.49
CA GLY A 606 34.44 -32.31 -21.05
C GLY A 606 33.51 -31.07 -21.08
N GLY A 607 33.95 -29.84 -20.81
CA GLY A 607 35.23 -29.38 -20.25
C GLY A 607 36.11 -28.58 -21.21
N GLN A 608 35.87 -27.27 -21.32
CA GLN A 608 36.84 -26.30 -21.86
C GLN A 608 36.63 -24.91 -21.25
N GLN A 609 37.74 -24.22 -20.94
CA GLN A 609 37.77 -22.81 -20.55
C GLN A 609 38.30 -21.98 -21.72
N GLN A 610 37.85 -20.74 -21.86
CA GLN A 610 38.67 -19.67 -22.42
C GLN A 610 38.20 -18.31 -21.87
N ALA A 611 39.16 -17.40 -21.71
CA ALA A 611 38.94 -16.02 -21.26
C ALA A 611 39.17 -15.04 -22.42
N GLY A 612 38.65 -13.82 -22.28
CA GLY A 612 38.86 -12.75 -23.26
C GLY A 612 38.39 -11.40 -22.72
N ASP A 613 39.35 -10.56 -22.32
CA ASP A 613 39.08 -9.18 -21.93
C ASP A 613 38.73 -8.30 -23.13
N GLY A 614 37.94 -7.25 -22.91
CA GLY A 614 37.44 -6.38 -23.98
C GLY A 614 37.10 -4.96 -23.51
N HIS A 615 38.12 -4.15 -23.17
CA HIS A 615 37.93 -2.71 -22.98
C HIS A 615 37.66 -2.00 -24.32
N ALA A 616 36.65 -1.13 -24.35
CA ALA A 616 36.47 -0.12 -25.39
C ALA A 616 36.09 1.23 -24.73
N GLN A 617 36.68 2.33 -25.22
CA GLN A 617 36.42 3.70 -24.76
C GLN A 617 35.97 4.59 -25.92
N GLY A 618 35.15 5.59 -25.60
CA GLY A 618 34.81 6.71 -26.48
C GLY A 618 33.63 6.45 -27.43
N SER A 619 32.97 7.48 -27.95
CA SER A 619 33.01 8.91 -27.57
C SER A 619 31.75 9.60 -28.12
N GLY A 620 31.12 10.52 -27.35
CA GLY A 620 29.79 11.01 -27.74
C GLY A 620 29.18 12.15 -26.91
N GLN A 621 29.98 13.10 -26.42
CA GLN A 621 29.42 14.35 -25.88
C GLN A 621 29.15 15.34 -27.03
N SER A 622 27.89 15.62 -27.33
CA SER A 622 27.48 16.82 -28.06
C SER A 622 27.20 17.96 -27.08
N ARG A 623 27.50 19.20 -27.49
CA ARG A 623 27.55 20.38 -26.61
C ARG A 623 26.16 20.95 -26.34
N ALA A 624 25.98 21.52 -25.15
CA ALA A 624 25.01 22.59 -24.94
C ALA A 624 25.47 23.86 -25.70
N THR A 625 24.53 24.59 -26.28
CA THR A 625 24.73 25.93 -26.86
C THR A 625 23.66 26.86 -26.35
N GLY A 626 24.05 27.96 -25.71
CA GLY A 626 23.13 28.82 -24.96
C GLY A 626 22.48 29.93 -25.80
N ASN A 627 21.22 30.21 -25.51
CA ASN A 627 20.81 31.48 -24.88
C ASN A 627 19.40 31.30 -24.30
N SER A 628 19.32 31.14 -22.96
CA SER A 628 18.12 30.74 -22.22
C SER A 628 17.27 29.64 -22.91
N PRO A 629 17.86 28.47 -23.27
CA PRO A 629 17.09 27.39 -23.88
C PRO A 629 15.94 26.97 -22.96
N GLN A 630 14.72 26.92 -23.49
CA GLN A 630 13.58 26.36 -22.77
C GLN A 630 13.92 24.91 -22.38
N PRO A 631 13.66 24.49 -21.13
CA PRO A 631 14.12 23.18 -20.68
C PRO A 631 13.39 22.07 -21.46
N GLU A 632 14.12 21.03 -21.82
CA GLU A 632 13.66 19.92 -22.69
C GLU A 632 12.31 19.35 -22.27
N TRP A 633 12.09 19.16 -20.96
CA TRP A 633 10.83 18.66 -20.41
C TRP A 633 9.62 19.54 -20.76
N LYS A 634 9.80 20.86 -20.89
CA LYS A 634 8.74 21.80 -21.26
C LYS A 634 8.35 21.64 -22.73
N GLN A 635 9.36 21.53 -23.60
CA GLN A 635 9.15 21.27 -25.02
C GLN A 635 8.40 19.93 -25.22
N LEU A 636 8.83 18.88 -24.51
CA LEU A 636 8.16 17.57 -24.54
C LEU A 636 6.69 17.62 -24.08
N ILE A 637 6.34 18.45 -23.08
CA ILE A 637 4.93 18.67 -22.72
C ILE A 637 4.18 19.37 -23.86
N ALA A 638 4.72 20.50 -24.35
CA ALA A 638 4.05 21.33 -25.34
C ALA A 638 3.84 20.60 -26.69
N ASP A 639 4.87 19.89 -27.17
CA ASP A 639 4.83 19.03 -28.37
C ASP A 639 3.73 17.96 -28.26
N ASN A 640 3.71 17.21 -27.16
CA ASN A 640 2.77 16.09 -27.00
C ASN A 640 1.34 16.57 -26.72
N VAL A 641 1.16 17.68 -26.00
CA VAL A 641 -0.13 18.36 -25.88
C VAL A 641 -0.62 18.76 -27.27
N GLY A 642 0.11 19.58 -28.03
CA GLY A 642 -0.31 20.04 -29.36
C GLY A 642 -0.56 18.90 -30.36
N LYS A 643 0.22 17.82 -30.28
CA LYS A 643 0.08 16.62 -31.13
C LYS A 643 -1.19 15.82 -30.83
N TYR A 644 -1.50 15.57 -29.55
CA TYR A 644 -2.53 14.60 -29.17
C TYR A 644 -3.82 15.22 -28.60
N ILE A 645 -3.85 16.52 -28.27
CA ILE A 645 -5.03 17.26 -27.74
C ILE A 645 -6.30 17.11 -28.58
N LYS A 646 -6.21 16.79 -29.88
CA LYS A 646 -7.38 16.56 -30.75
C LYS A 646 -8.11 15.27 -30.35
N ASP A 647 -7.37 14.19 -30.17
CA ASP A 647 -7.89 12.83 -29.94
C ASP A 647 -7.97 12.49 -28.45
N GLU A 648 -6.94 12.87 -27.67
CA GLU A 648 -6.81 12.61 -26.24
C GLU A 648 -7.15 13.86 -25.41
N LYS A 649 -8.44 14.12 -25.13
CA LYS A 649 -8.83 15.27 -24.28
C LYS A 649 -8.37 15.17 -22.82
N SER A 650 -7.99 13.99 -22.34
CA SER A 650 -7.40 13.79 -21.00
C SER A 650 -6.01 14.42 -20.85
N ILE A 651 -5.29 14.65 -21.95
CA ILE A 651 -3.93 15.21 -21.93
C ILE A 651 -3.83 16.58 -21.24
N LEU A 652 -4.94 17.34 -21.19
CA LEU A 652 -5.02 18.63 -20.52
C LEU A 652 -5.23 18.55 -19.00
N TYR A 653 -5.34 17.36 -18.41
CA TYR A 653 -5.68 17.18 -17.01
C TYR A 653 -4.51 16.56 -16.23
N TYR A 654 -4.02 17.28 -15.22
CA TYR A 654 -3.01 16.79 -14.30
C TYR A 654 -3.50 16.82 -12.85
N ALA A 655 -2.97 15.91 -12.03
CA ALA A 655 -3.23 15.89 -10.60
C ALA A 655 -2.33 16.94 -9.94
N PHE A 656 -2.94 18.03 -9.47
CA PHE A 656 -2.28 19.13 -8.78
C PHE A 656 -2.47 18.97 -7.27
N SER A 657 -1.36 18.88 -6.53
CA SER A 657 -1.34 18.74 -5.08
C SER A 657 -0.64 19.92 -4.41
N THR A 658 -1.13 20.33 -3.25
CA THR A 658 -0.35 21.15 -2.30
C THR A 658 -0.58 20.62 -0.89
N VAL A 659 0.36 20.92 0.01
CA VAL A 659 0.31 20.48 1.41
C VAL A 659 -0.44 21.52 2.25
N GLU A 660 -1.30 21.08 3.16
CA GLU A 660 -1.89 21.94 4.19
C GLU A 660 -0.90 22.02 5.35
N ALA A 661 -0.57 23.25 5.74
CA ALA A 661 0.34 23.50 6.85
C ALA A 661 -0.16 22.82 8.14
N ALA A 662 0.75 22.21 8.89
CA ALA A 662 0.44 21.63 10.18
C ALA A 662 -0.02 22.74 11.16
N THR A 663 -1.27 22.66 11.61
CA THR A 663 -1.88 23.61 12.57
C THR A 663 -1.28 23.52 13.97
N SER A 664 -0.58 22.44 14.28
CA SER A 664 0.20 22.22 15.49
C SER A 664 1.36 21.27 15.20
N VAL A 665 2.34 21.18 16.10
CA VAL A 665 3.42 20.18 16.04
C VAL A 665 2.94 18.71 16.17
N HIS A 666 1.64 18.49 16.39
CA HIS A 666 1.01 17.18 16.47
C HIS A 666 0.16 16.85 15.23
N ASP A 667 -0.08 17.82 14.34
CA ASP A 667 -0.79 17.62 13.08
C ASP A 667 0.19 17.18 11.98
N ALA A 668 -0.11 16.05 11.32
CA ALA A 668 0.56 15.72 10.08
C ALA A 668 0.07 16.66 8.96
N ALA A 669 1.00 17.28 8.24
CA ALA A 669 0.70 18.18 7.13
C ALA A 669 -0.03 17.42 5.99
N LYS A 670 -1.22 17.86 5.59
CA LYS A 670 -2.16 17.04 4.80
C LYS A 670 -2.03 17.33 3.30
N PRO A 671 -1.75 16.35 2.43
CA PRO A 671 -1.72 16.58 0.98
C PRO A 671 -3.15 16.68 0.43
N HIS A 672 -3.50 17.85 -0.13
CA HIS A 672 -4.78 18.08 -0.80
C HIS A 672 -4.59 18.06 -2.32
N VAL A 673 -5.06 16.99 -2.96
CA VAL A 673 -4.94 16.76 -4.41
C VAL A 673 -6.26 17.08 -5.12
N ARG A 674 -6.20 17.80 -6.24
CA ARG A 674 -7.32 17.95 -7.19
C ARG A 674 -6.81 17.78 -8.62
N TYR A 675 -7.62 17.23 -9.51
CA TYR A 675 -7.36 17.40 -10.94
C TYR A 675 -7.63 18.85 -11.33
N VAL A 676 -6.77 19.41 -12.18
CA VAL A 676 -6.94 20.74 -12.76
C VAL A 676 -6.71 20.69 -14.26
N VAL A 677 -7.24 21.68 -14.98
CA VAL A 677 -7.04 21.82 -16.43
C VAL A 677 -5.79 22.67 -16.65
N HIS A 678 -4.83 22.16 -17.42
CA HIS A 678 -3.71 22.91 -17.94
C HIS A 678 -4.19 24.06 -18.84
N ARG A 679 -3.59 25.24 -18.71
CA ARG A 679 -3.97 26.45 -19.47
C ARG A 679 -2.85 26.95 -20.37
N GLY A 680 -1.86 26.11 -20.67
CA GLY A 680 -0.63 26.49 -21.35
C GLY A 680 0.46 26.90 -20.37
N PHE A 681 1.58 27.29 -20.93
CA PHE A 681 2.69 27.94 -20.26
C PHE A 681 2.57 29.48 -20.32
N VAL A 682 3.32 30.19 -19.46
CA VAL A 682 3.30 31.66 -19.41
C VAL A 682 3.73 32.27 -20.76
N ASN A 683 2.92 33.21 -21.26
CA ASN A 683 3.04 33.83 -22.59
C ASN A 683 2.99 32.84 -23.77
N GLU A 684 2.41 31.64 -23.61
CA GLU A 684 2.30 30.67 -24.70
C GLU A 684 1.06 30.91 -25.59
N LYS A 685 1.25 30.82 -26.91
CA LYS A 685 0.24 30.95 -27.96
C LYS A 685 -0.41 29.58 -28.25
N ARG A 686 -1.73 29.47 -28.14
CA ARG A 686 -2.45 28.18 -28.26
C ARG A 686 -2.92 27.84 -29.69
N ASP A 687 -3.31 26.58 -29.87
CA ASP A 687 -4.05 26.06 -31.02
C ASP A 687 -5.18 26.98 -31.50
N GLY A 688 -5.29 27.10 -32.83
CA GLY A 688 -6.27 27.95 -33.51
C GLY A 688 -5.73 29.30 -33.98
N GLU A 689 -4.57 29.73 -33.48
CA GLU A 689 -3.93 31.00 -33.89
C GLU A 689 -2.69 30.81 -34.79
N ALA A 690 -2.24 29.57 -35.01
CA ALA A 690 -1.30 29.10 -36.02
C ALA A 690 -1.28 27.55 -36.00
N GLU A 691 -0.61 26.92 -36.97
CA GLU A 691 -0.15 25.53 -36.79
C GLU A 691 1.01 25.50 -35.77
N GLY A 692 1.05 24.47 -34.90
CA GLY A 692 2.22 24.19 -34.06
C GLY A 692 2.32 24.90 -32.70
N GLY A 693 1.30 25.64 -32.25
CA GLY A 693 0.90 25.84 -30.83
C GLY A 693 1.89 26.12 -29.68
N ILE A 694 3.18 26.42 -29.93
CA ILE A 694 4.25 26.43 -28.90
C ILE A 694 5.00 27.78 -28.83
N GLY A 695 4.65 28.73 -29.70
CA GLY A 695 5.28 30.06 -29.78
C GLY A 695 4.85 31.04 -28.67
N ALA A 696 5.55 32.17 -28.57
CA ALA A 696 5.15 33.28 -27.69
C ALA A 696 3.87 33.99 -28.21
N GLN A 697 3.01 34.44 -27.30
CA GLN A 697 1.80 35.21 -27.62
C GLN A 697 2.11 36.70 -27.82
N ASN A 698 2.85 37.31 -26.88
CA ASN A 698 3.44 38.64 -27.01
C ASN A 698 4.91 38.50 -27.43
N PRO A 699 5.30 38.87 -28.66
CA PRO A 699 6.65 38.65 -29.18
C PRO A 699 7.73 39.56 -28.57
N LYS A 700 7.38 40.55 -27.72
CA LYS A 700 8.36 41.28 -26.90
C LYS A 700 9.03 40.38 -25.85
N PHE A 701 8.43 39.22 -25.56
CA PHE A 701 8.90 38.25 -24.58
C PHE A 701 8.91 36.84 -25.18
N GLY A 702 9.78 35.95 -24.68
CA GLY A 702 9.67 34.52 -24.91
C GLY A 702 8.46 33.91 -24.18
N SER A 703 8.30 32.59 -24.28
CA SER A 703 7.46 31.85 -23.32
C SER A 703 8.33 31.38 -22.14
N SER A 704 7.74 31.22 -20.96
CA SER A 704 8.42 30.71 -19.75
C SER A 704 7.96 29.28 -19.43
N PRO A 705 8.77 28.42 -18.79
CA PRO A 705 8.33 27.10 -18.33
C PRO A 705 7.37 27.13 -17.12
N CYS A 706 7.01 28.30 -16.59
CA CYS A 706 5.96 28.40 -15.56
C CYS A 706 4.60 27.91 -16.10
N LEU A 707 3.97 26.97 -15.38
CA LEU A 707 2.70 26.34 -15.79
C LEU A 707 1.50 27.16 -15.33
N MET A 708 0.46 27.25 -16.16
CA MET A 708 -0.77 27.97 -15.81
C MET A 708 -1.95 27.02 -15.58
N THR A 709 -2.74 27.31 -14.54
CA THR A 709 -4.10 26.79 -14.35
C THR A 709 -5.02 27.87 -13.75
N THR A 710 -6.27 27.53 -13.44
CA THR A 710 -7.33 28.49 -13.07
C THR A 710 -8.14 28.02 -11.87
N THR A 711 -8.53 28.93 -10.98
CA THR A 711 -9.29 28.63 -9.77
C THR A 711 -10.27 29.74 -9.44
N ASP A 712 -11.35 29.42 -8.72
CA ASP A 712 -12.13 30.43 -8.00
C ASP A 712 -11.27 30.97 -6.86
N VAL A 713 -11.21 32.30 -6.68
CA VAL A 713 -10.40 32.94 -5.63
C VAL A 713 -10.94 32.68 -4.22
N ARG A 714 -12.25 32.41 -4.09
CA ARG A 714 -12.97 32.28 -2.82
C ARG A 714 -12.86 30.89 -2.20
N THR A 715 -12.45 29.88 -2.97
CA THR A 715 -12.44 28.48 -2.52
C THR A 715 -11.40 28.25 -1.42
N PRO A 716 -11.66 27.38 -0.41
CA PRO A 716 -10.69 27.05 0.64
C PRO A 716 -9.33 26.57 0.11
N LYS A 717 -9.30 25.98 -1.11
CA LYS A 717 -8.03 25.60 -1.75
C LYS A 717 -7.12 26.81 -1.99
N VAL A 718 -7.62 28.01 -2.28
CA VAL A 718 -6.78 29.21 -2.46
C VAL A 718 -6.15 29.67 -1.15
N GLN A 719 -6.90 29.64 -0.04
CA GLN A 719 -6.33 29.87 1.29
C GLN A 719 -5.19 28.88 1.54
N GLN A 720 -5.35 27.60 1.17
CA GLN A 720 -4.31 26.58 1.28
C GLN A 720 -3.11 26.79 0.32
N LEU A 721 -3.29 27.42 -0.85
CA LEU A 721 -2.17 27.78 -1.73
C LEU A 721 -1.31 28.89 -1.12
N THR A 722 -1.94 29.88 -0.46
CA THR A 722 -1.25 31.09 0.04
C THR A 722 -0.89 31.02 1.53
N SER A 723 -1.46 30.11 2.31
CA SER A 723 -1.12 29.93 3.74
C SER A 723 0.25 29.29 3.96
N GLN A 724 0.83 28.67 2.94
CA GLN A 724 2.19 28.14 3.00
C GLN A 724 3.24 29.24 2.81
N SER A 725 2.94 30.29 2.03
CA SER A 725 3.83 31.44 1.76
C SER A 725 4.33 32.13 3.04
N SER A 726 3.48 32.23 4.08
CA SER A 726 3.83 32.91 5.33
C SER A 726 4.78 32.13 6.23
N LEU A 727 4.89 30.80 6.08
CA LEU A 727 5.80 29.96 6.85
C LEU A 727 7.25 30.03 6.35
N ARG A 728 7.48 30.61 5.17
CA ARG A 728 8.83 30.86 4.60
C ARG A 728 8.96 32.29 4.06
N ALA A 729 8.58 33.28 4.86
CA ALA A 729 8.89 34.70 4.58
C ALA A 729 10.41 35.06 4.59
N GLN A 730 11.29 34.06 4.59
CA GLN A 730 12.75 34.18 4.51
C GLN A 730 13.36 33.16 3.52
N GLY A 731 12.69 32.89 2.40
CA GLY A 731 13.36 32.32 1.23
C GLY A 731 14.44 33.29 0.75
N THR A 732 15.72 32.89 0.80
CA THR A 732 16.87 33.74 0.43
C THR A 732 16.96 34.04 -1.08
N ASP A 733 16.02 33.52 -1.85
CA ASP A 733 15.84 33.67 -3.31
C ASP A 733 14.62 34.54 -3.68
N GLY A 734 13.89 35.09 -2.69
CA GLY A 734 12.68 35.89 -2.92
C GLY A 734 11.45 35.08 -3.36
N SER A 735 11.43 33.76 -3.15
CA SER A 735 10.24 32.94 -3.40
C SER A 735 9.15 33.17 -2.34
N HIS A 736 7.91 33.45 -2.77
CA HIS A 736 6.77 33.77 -1.91
C HIS A 736 5.53 32.89 -2.18
N GLY A 737 5.72 31.74 -2.82
CA GLY A 737 4.64 30.80 -3.17
C GLY A 737 4.40 29.73 -2.10
N GLY A 738 3.29 28.98 -2.25
CA GLY A 738 3.10 27.71 -1.55
C GLY A 738 3.81 26.55 -2.26
N GLU A 739 3.91 25.38 -1.63
CA GLU A 739 4.61 24.22 -2.21
C GLU A 739 3.62 23.29 -2.93
N CYS A 740 3.94 22.92 -4.18
CA CYS A 740 3.10 22.03 -4.98
C CYS A 740 3.87 20.89 -5.65
N GLU A 741 3.21 19.74 -5.78
CA GLU A 741 3.61 18.70 -6.74
C GLU A 741 2.47 18.47 -7.74
N ILE A 742 2.83 18.46 -9.02
CA ILE A 742 1.98 18.06 -10.14
C ILE A 742 2.41 16.66 -10.59
N ALA A 743 1.44 15.76 -10.76
CA ALA A 743 1.63 14.51 -11.49
C ALA A 743 0.79 14.54 -12.78
N TRP A 744 1.46 14.45 -13.93
CA TRP A 744 0.87 14.55 -15.26
C TRP A 744 1.25 13.31 -16.07
N TRP A 745 0.24 12.59 -16.55
CA TRP A 745 0.38 11.44 -17.44
C TRP A 745 -0.10 11.81 -18.84
N ILE A 746 0.66 11.43 -19.86
CA ILE A 746 0.30 11.58 -21.27
C ILE A 746 0.25 10.18 -21.90
N GLU A 747 -0.95 9.61 -22.05
CA GLU A 747 -1.08 8.21 -22.45
C GLU A 747 -0.59 7.98 -23.88
N SER A 748 -0.93 8.88 -24.81
CA SER A 748 -0.55 8.79 -26.21
C SER A 748 0.97 8.96 -26.47
N ALA A 749 1.73 9.44 -25.49
CA ALA A 749 3.18 9.60 -25.53
C ALA A 749 3.93 8.62 -24.60
N GLN A 750 3.22 7.91 -23.72
CA GLN A 750 3.80 7.12 -22.61
C GLN A 750 4.76 7.93 -21.71
N LEU A 751 4.52 9.25 -21.58
CA LEU A 751 5.32 10.15 -20.74
C LEU A 751 4.60 10.44 -19.42
N GLN A 752 5.33 10.29 -18.31
CA GLN A 752 4.89 10.70 -16.98
C GLN A 752 5.81 11.77 -16.42
N PHE A 753 5.27 12.95 -16.16
CA PHE A 753 5.98 14.06 -15.52
C PHE A 753 5.55 14.15 -14.05
N ARG A 754 6.51 14.21 -13.12
CA ARG A 754 6.29 14.77 -11.78
C ARG A 754 7.03 16.09 -11.67
N ILE A 755 6.28 17.17 -11.45
CA ILE A 755 6.81 18.54 -11.40
C ILE A 755 6.64 19.05 -9.97
N SER A 756 7.74 19.34 -9.28
CA SER A 756 7.74 20.02 -7.99
C SER A 756 8.03 21.51 -8.21
N GLY A 757 7.25 22.39 -7.59
CA GLY A 757 7.31 23.83 -7.85
C GLY A 757 6.57 24.68 -6.82
N THR A 758 6.85 25.99 -6.82
CA THR A 758 6.12 26.94 -5.97
C THR A 758 4.88 27.47 -6.69
N VAL A 759 3.76 27.62 -5.99
CA VAL A 759 2.48 28.09 -6.55
C VAL A 759 2.13 29.50 -6.09
N HIS A 760 1.71 30.32 -7.06
CA HIS A 760 1.36 31.72 -6.91
C HIS A 760 -0.05 31.96 -7.48
N VAL A 761 -0.83 32.85 -6.86
CA VAL A 761 -2.22 33.12 -7.25
C VAL A 761 -2.37 34.59 -7.67
N LEU A 762 -2.83 34.82 -8.90
CA LEU A 762 -3.11 36.14 -9.45
C LEU A 762 -4.64 36.36 -9.57
N PRO A 763 -5.27 37.01 -8.59
CA PRO A 763 -6.66 37.45 -8.64
C PRO A 763 -6.79 38.79 -9.41
N ARG A 764 -8.04 39.29 -9.59
CA ARG A 764 -8.31 40.64 -10.15
C ARG A 764 -7.61 41.74 -9.32
N GLN A 765 -7.29 42.84 -9.99
CA GLN A 765 -6.75 44.05 -9.36
C GLN A 765 -7.58 44.49 -8.14
N GLY A 766 -6.89 44.94 -7.07
CA GLY A 766 -7.51 45.34 -5.81
C GLY A 766 -7.76 44.21 -4.80
N HIS A 767 -7.69 42.93 -5.20
CA HIS A 767 -7.84 41.81 -4.27
C HIS A 767 -6.59 41.64 -3.37
N PRO A 768 -6.72 41.44 -2.03
CA PRO A 768 -5.58 41.45 -1.10
C PRO A 768 -4.44 40.49 -1.44
N LEU A 769 -4.75 39.28 -1.92
CA LEU A 769 -3.73 38.28 -2.29
C LEU A 769 -2.83 38.71 -3.47
N ARG A 770 -3.21 39.74 -4.25
CA ARG A 770 -2.43 40.19 -5.42
C ARG A 770 -1.05 40.75 -5.04
N SER A 771 -0.85 41.21 -3.81
CA SER A 771 0.46 41.66 -3.32
C SER A 771 1.46 40.53 -3.07
N LEU A 772 1.00 39.28 -2.98
CA LEU A 772 1.85 38.09 -2.78
C LEU A 772 2.36 37.51 -4.10
N PHE A 773 1.87 37.99 -5.25
CA PHE A 773 2.26 37.48 -6.56
C PHE A 773 3.58 38.13 -7.02
N PRO A 774 4.67 37.38 -7.27
CA PRO A 774 5.97 37.95 -7.57
C PRO A 774 6.12 38.23 -9.08
N PHE A 775 5.47 39.32 -9.52
CA PHE A 775 5.33 39.72 -10.94
C PHE A 775 6.62 39.54 -11.76
N GLU A 776 7.73 40.17 -11.37
CA GLU A 776 8.97 40.13 -12.14
C GLU A 776 9.74 38.80 -12.08
N ARG A 777 9.61 38.02 -11.00
CA ARG A 777 10.27 36.71 -10.88
C ARG A 777 9.69 35.69 -11.86
N LEU A 778 8.38 35.78 -12.08
CA LEU A 778 7.61 34.88 -12.95
C LEU A 778 7.51 35.39 -14.39
N SER A 779 7.76 36.69 -14.62
CA SER A 779 7.75 37.30 -15.96
C SER A 779 8.59 36.47 -16.94
N PRO A 780 8.09 36.20 -18.16
CA PRO A 780 8.87 35.51 -19.17
C PRO A 780 10.15 36.28 -19.55
N PRO A 781 11.17 35.58 -20.07
CA PRO A 781 12.39 36.23 -20.54
C PRO A 781 12.05 37.22 -21.66
N ARG A 782 12.72 38.37 -21.69
CA ARG A 782 12.56 39.35 -22.78
C ARG A 782 13.13 38.78 -24.09
N ALA A 783 12.51 39.10 -25.21
CA ALA A 783 13.04 38.69 -26.52
C ALA A 783 14.36 39.43 -26.81
N PRO A 784 15.36 38.80 -27.47
CA PRO A 784 16.69 39.41 -27.68
C PRO A 784 16.64 40.77 -28.37
N ASP A 785 15.71 40.95 -29.30
CA ASP A 785 15.57 42.15 -30.13
C ASP A 785 14.52 43.15 -29.59
N SER A 786 14.19 43.10 -28.29
CA SER A 786 13.15 43.94 -27.67
C SER A 786 13.70 44.99 -26.70
N ASP A 787 13.92 46.20 -27.21
CA ASP A 787 14.29 47.40 -26.44
C ASP A 787 13.19 47.90 -25.48
N SER A 788 12.03 47.25 -25.40
CA SER A 788 10.94 47.73 -24.53
C SER A 788 11.31 47.58 -23.06
N THR A 789 11.28 48.68 -22.31
CA THR A 789 11.44 48.69 -20.85
C THR A 789 10.19 48.19 -20.10
N GLU A 790 9.04 48.03 -20.77
CA GLU A 790 7.75 47.68 -20.16
C GLU A 790 7.77 46.34 -19.38
N PRO A 791 7.07 46.24 -18.23
CA PRO A 791 6.87 44.96 -17.54
C PRO A 791 5.91 44.05 -18.32
N PHE A 792 5.89 42.75 -17.98
CA PHE A 792 4.96 41.81 -18.60
C PHE A 792 3.52 42.05 -18.10
N ASP A 793 2.56 42.14 -19.04
CA ASP A 793 1.15 42.41 -18.73
C ASP A 793 0.44 41.16 -18.17
N TRP A 794 0.59 40.99 -16.85
CA TRP A 794 -0.02 39.91 -16.08
C TRP A 794 -1.55 40.01 -15.97
N ASP A 795 -2.15 41.20 -15.98
CA ASP A 795 -3.61 41.35 -15.91
C ASP A 795 -4.26 41.09 -17.29
N GLY A 796 -3.60 41.51 -18.38
CA GLY A 796 -3.93 41.09 -19.74
C GLY A 796 -3.77 39.59 -19.95
N GLU A 797 -2.71 38.96 -19.44
CA GLU A 797 -2.52 37.52 -19.47
C GLU A 797 -3.64 36.79 -18.70
N ARG A 798 -3.96 37.22 -17.48
CA ARG A 798 -5.12 36.71 -16.71
C ARG A 798 -6.42 36.81 -17.52
N THR A 799 -6.68 37.97 -18.14
CA THR A 799 -7.88 38.23 -18.94
C THR A 799 -7.94 37.38 -20.20
N ARG A 800 -6.80 37.16 -20.88
CA ARG A 800 -6.66 36.23 -22.03
C ARG A 800 -7.09 34.81 -21.66
N ILE A 801 -6.83 34.34 -20.45
CA ILE A 801 -7.27 33.02 -19.99
C ILE A 801 -8.76 33.00 -19.66
N PHE A 802 -9.29 34.04 -19.00
CA PHE A 802 -10.72 34.16 -18.69
C PHE A 802 -11.58 34.14 -19.97
N ASN A 803 -11.22 34.96 -20.96
CA ASN A 803 -11.91 35.08 -22.25
C ASN A 803 -11.79 33.82 -23.15
N LYS A 804 -11.02 32.81 -22.71
CA LYS A 804 -10.87 31.50 -23.37
C LYS A 804 -11.51 30.36 -22.57
N LEU A 805 -12.34 30.66 -21.57
CA LEU A 805 -13.20 29.69 -20.88
C LEU A 805 -14.46 29.37 -21.70
N ASN A 806 -15.12 28.25 -21.40
CA ASN A 806 -16.42 27.93 -21.99
C ASN A 806 -17.57 28.48 -21.12
N ALA A 807 -18.77 28.58 -21.72
CA ALA A 807 -19.95 29.18 -21.09
C ALA A 807 -20.28 28.60 -19.70
N GLY A 808 -20.19 27.28 -19.53
CA GLY A 808 -20.44 26.60 -18.25
C GLY A 808 -19.36 26.82 -17.20
N LEU A 809 -18.10 27.05 -17.61
CA LEU A 809 -17.02 27.44 -16.72
C LEU A 809 -17.14 28.91 -16.31
N LEU A 810 -17.45 29.83 -17.22
CA LEU A 810 -17.74 31.23 -16.90
C LEU A 810 -18.87 31.32 -15.86
N ALA A 811 -19.97 30.61 -16.07
CA ALA A 811 -21.08 30.55 -15.12
C ALA A 811 -20.71 29.92 -13.75
N SER A 812 -19.67 29.08 -13.69
CA SER A 812 -19.31 28.38 -12.44
C SER A 812 -18.80 29.32 -11.35
N PHE A 813 -18.18 30.45 -11.70
CA PHE A 813 -17.69 31.46 -10.75
C PHE A 813 -18.80 32.35 -10.16
N CYS A 814 -20.02 32.31 -10.73
CA CYS A 814 -21.20 32.97 -10.18
C CYS A 814 -21.92 32.13 -9.10
N ARG A 815 -21.58 30.84 -8.99
CA ARG A 815 -22.21 29.90 -8.06
C ARG A 815 -21.67 30.09 -6.63
N PRO A 816 -22.31 29.49 -5.61
CA PRO A 816 -21.79 29.52 -4.24
C PRO A 816 -20.34 29.03 -4.15
N THR A 817 -19.59 29.60 -3.21
CA THR A 817 -18.14 29.36 -3.04
C THR A 817 -17.78 27.88 -3.10
N PRO A 818 -16.90 27.43 -4.02
CA PRO A 818 -16.61 26.01 -4.21
C PRO A 818 -16.10 25.34 -2.92
N GLY A 819 -16.91 24.42 -2.39
CA GLY A 819 -16.75 23.78 -1.09
C GLY A 819 -17.94 23.97 -0.13
N THR A 820 -18.85 24.91 -0.39
CA THR A 820 -20.08 25.08 0.41
C THR A 820 -21.10 23.94 0.17
N PRO A 821 -21.93 23.58 1.18
CA PRO A 821 -23.02 22.62 1.00
C PRO A 821 -24.02 23.06 -0.07
N HIS A 822 -24.47 22.13 -0.92
CA HIS A 822 -25.51 22.40 -1.91
C HIS A 822 -26.89 22.38 -1.23
N PRO A 823 -27.77 23.38 -1.43
CA PRO A 823 -29.09 23.41 -0.76
C PRO A 823 -30.00 22.25 -1.16
N ASN A 824 -29.82 21.69 -2.36
CA ASN A 824 -30.53 20.51 -2.86
C ASN A 824 -29.75 19.19 -2.68
N ALA A 825 -28.82 19.11 -1.70
CA ALA A 825 -27.94 17.95 -1.47
C ALA A 825 -28.67 16.59 -1.48
N ASP A 826 -29.79 16.48 -0.76
CA ASP A 826 -30.50 15.22 -0.59
C ASP A 826 -31.11 14.67 -1.90
N ARG A 827 -31.33 15.54 -2.91
CA ARG A 827 -31.98 15.20 -4.19
C ARG A 827 -31.01 15.11 -5.37
N LEU A 828 -29.74 15.48 -5.18
CA LEU A 828 -28.69 15.42 -6.21
C LEU A 828 -28.39 14.01 -6.76
N HIS A 829 -28.88 12.95 -6.08
CA HIS A 829 -28.79 11.58 -6.58
C HIS A 829 -29.89 11.22 -7.61
N GLN A 830 -30.85 12.13 -7.87
CA GLN A 830 -31.94 11.94 -8.83
C GLN A 830 -31.98 13.04 -9.91
N ALA A 831 -31.58 14.27 -9.57
CA ALA A 831 -31.57 15.43 -10.47
C ALA A 831 -30.24 15.59 -11.21
N LYS A 832 -30.29 15.83 -12.51
CA LYS A 832 -29.16 16.38 -13.29
C LYS A 832 -29.03 17.89 -13.03
N PRO A 833 -27.88 18.53 -13.31
CA PRO A 833 -27.74 19.98 -13.19
C PRO A 833 -28.70 20.81 -14.06
N LYS A 834 -29.33 20.21 -15.08
CA LYS A 834 -30.35 20.87 -15.92
C LYS A 834 -31.78 20.73 -15.36
N ASP A 835 -31.96 19.92 -14.32
CA ASP A 835 -33.26 19.61 -13.73
C ASP A 835 -33.55 20.52 -12.50
N ASP A 836 -32.54 21.24 -11.99
CA ASP A 836 -32.67 22.24 -10.92
C ASP A 836 -33.14 23.61 -11.50
N ILE A 837 -34.30 23.59 -12.14
CA ILE A 837 -34.90 24.74 -12.86
C ILE A 837 -35.27 25.93 -11.95
N ASN A 838 -35.17 25.76 -10.63
CA ASN A 838 -35.41 26.79 -9.62
C ASN A 838 -34.10 27.36 -9.01
N SER A 839 -32.94 26.93 -9.51
CA SER A 839 -31.63 27.46 -9.12
C SER A 839 -31.50 28.95 -9.51
N PRO A 840 -31.14 29.85 -8.58
CA PRO A 840 -30.93 31.27 -8.87
C PRO A 840 -29.54 31.57 -9.48
N TRP A 841 -28.76 30.55 -9.87
CA TRP A 841 -27.42 30.70 -10.45
C TRP A 841 -27.38 30.26 -11.91
N PRO A 842 -26.58 30.92 -12.78
CA PRO A 842 -26.48 30.54 -14.18
C PRO A 842 -25.88 29.14 -14.39
N LEU A 843 -26.45 28.42 -15.36
CA LEU A 843 -25.88 27.17 -15.88
C LEU A 843 -24.74 27.46 -16.88
N GLU A 844 -24.92 28.48 -17.71
CA GLU A 844 -24.02 28.91 -18.78
C GLU A 844 -24.07 30.46 -18.88
N LEU A 845 -22.97 31.10 -19.27
CA LEU A 845 -22.86 32.54 -19.53
C LEU A 845 -22.39 32.79 -20.98
N PRO A 846 -22.75 33.93 -21.61
CA PRO A 846 -22.18 34.34 -22.88
C PRO A 846 -20.67 34.55 -22.75
N GLN A 847 -19.99 34.59 -23.91
CA GLN A 847 -18.59 35.04 -23.95
C GLN A 847 -18.51 36.56 -23.70
N PRO A 848 -17.42 37.07 -23.10
CA PRO A 848 -17.23 38.51 -22.88
C PRO A 848 -17.42 39.34 -24.15
N GLY A 849 -18.20 40.41 -24.06
CA GLY A 849 -18.59 41.26 -25.19
C GLY A 849 -19.74 40.70 -26.04
N LYS A 850 -20.49 39.72 -25.53
CA LYS A 850 -21.68 39.13 -26.17
C LYS A 850 -22.87 39.01 -25.21
N GLU A 851 -22.95 39.92 -24.24
CA GLU A 851 -24.01 39.99 -23.24
C GLU A 851 -25.29 40.57 -23.86
N GLU A 852 -26.41 39.86 -23.72
CA GLU A 852 -27.71 40.24 -24.27
C GLU A 852 -28.53 41.12 -23.32
N ASN A 853 -28.13 41.19 -22.04
CA ASN A 853 -28.80 41.96 -20.99
C ASN A 853 -27.86 42.29 -19.82
N GLU A 854 -28.25 43.30 -19.04
CA GLU A 854 -27.48 43.79 -17.89
C GLU A 854 -27.29 42.73 -16.78
N GLU A 855 -28.16 41.72 -16.68
CA GLU A 855 -27.99 40.63 -15.70
C GLU A 855 -26.86 39.67 -16.09
N GLN A 856 -26.77 39.26 -17.36
CA GLN A 856 -25.63 38.48 -17.88
C GLN A 856 -24.31 39.25 -17.68
N LYS A 857 -24.31 40.56 -17.94
CA LYS A 857 -23.16 41.46 -17.75
C LYS A 857 -22.75 41.56 -16.27
N ARG A 858 -23.70 41.72 -15.36
CA ARG A 858 -23.47 41.70 -13.89
C ARG A 858 -22.93 40.34 -13.42
N GLN A 859 -23.49 39.24 -13.93
CA GLN A 859 -23.02 37.89 -13.62
C GLN A 859 -21.60 37.65 -14.16
N LEU A 860 -21.28 38.12 -15.36
CA LEU A 860 -19.95 38.00 -15.94
C LEU A 860 -18.90 38.85 -15.20
N GLU A 861 -19.24 40.06 -14.74
CA GLU A 861 -18.33 40.83 -13.88
C GLU A 861 -18.06 40.10 -12.56
N GLU A 862 -19.08 39.54 -11.90
CA GLU A 862 -18.91 38.74 -10.69
C GLU A 862 -18.09 37.46 -10.95
N SER A 863 -18.27 36.84 -12.13
CA SER A 863 -17.46 35.69 -12.60
C SER A 863 -15.98 36.06 -12.74
N GLU A 864 -15.70 37.17 -13.41
CA GLU A 864 -14.36 37.68 -13.69
C GLU A 864 -13.66 38.12 -12.38
N LYS A 865 -14.37 38.81 -11.49
CA LYS A 865 -13.93 39.13 -10.13
C LYS A 865 -13.55 37.90 -9.31
N ASN A 866 -14.33 36.82 -9.40
CA ASN A 866 -14.07 35.56 -8.67
C ASN A 866 -13.04 34.66 -9.37
N PHE A 867 -12.63 34.97 -10.60
CA PHE A 867 -11.61 34.25 -11.35
C PHE A 867 -10.19 34.67 -10.96
N ALA A 868 -9.39 33.68 -10.55
CA ALA A 868 -7.95 33.81 -10.36
C ALA A 868 -7.16 32.87 -11.27
N LEU A 869 -6.08 33.41 -11.84
CA LEU A 869 -5.02 32.64 -12.48
C LEU A 869 -4.15 32.00 -11.39
N VAL A 870 -3.69 30.77 -11.62
CA VAL A 870 -2.73 30.07 -10.77
C VAL A 870 -1.50 29.77 -11.61
N VAL A 871 -0.34 30.26 -11.16
CA VAL A 871 0.94 30.08 -11.84
C VAL A 871 1.82 29.20 -10.96
N VAL A 872 2.43 28.18 -11.55
CA VAL A 872 3.40 27.31 -10.88
C VAL A 872 4.78 27.57 -11.45
N GLU A 873 5.71 27.93 -10.58
CA GLU A 873 7.14 28.04 -10.89
C GLU A 873 7.83 26.70 -10.57
N PRO A 874 8.13 25.86 -11.57
CA PRO A 874 8.76 24.57 -11.34
C PRO A 874 10.25 24.75 -10.99
N TYR A 875 10.71 24.04 -9.97
CA TYR A 875 12.15 23.96 -9.64
C TYR A 875 12.73 22.56 -9.90
N LYS A 876 11.88 21.54 -10.07
CA LYS A 876 12.28 20.16 -10.35
C LYS A 876 11.25 19.44 -11.21
N VAL A 877 11.71 18.68 -12.20
CA VAL A 877 10.87 17.82 -13.05
C VAL A 877 11.51 16.43 -13.16
N ASP A 878 10.82 15.43 -12.64
CA ASP A 878 11.16 14.01 -12.77
C ASP A 878 10.32 13.43 -13.92
N LEU A 879 10.94 13.30 -15.10
CA LEU A 879 10.33 12.76 -16.32
C LEU A 879 10.65 11.28 -16.44
N VAL A 880 9.61 10.43 -16.47
CA VAL A 880 9.71 9.03 -16.90
C VAL A 880 9.13 8.92 -18.31
N ASN A 881 9.97 8.48 -19.25
CA ASN A 881 9.56 8.08 -20.59
C ASN A 881 9.49 6.55 -20.63
N LEU A 882 8.27 6.01 -20.65
CA LEU A 882 8.01 4.57 -20.66
C LEU A 882 8.04 3.96 -22.08
N ALA A 883 8.14 4.76 -23.14
CA ALA A 883 8.37 4.25 -24.50
C ALA A 883 9.84 3.86 -24.70
N ASP A 884 10.76 4.69 -24.21
CA ASP A 884 12.22 4.52 -24.38
C ASP A 884 12.92 4.02 -23.10
N ASP A 885 12.16 3.41 -22.17
CA ASP A 885 12.56 2.95 -20.81
C ASP A 885 13.64 3.82 -20.16
N SER A 886 13.34 5.11 -19.98
CA SER A 886 14.33 6.03 -19.44
C SER A 886 13.73 7.15 -18.61
N ARG A 887 14.51 7.62 -17.64
CA ARG A 887 14.09 8.65 -16.70
C ARG A 887 15.15 9.74 -16.59
N THR A 888 14.69 10.98 -16.62
CA THR A 888 15.54 12.17 -16.53
C THR A 888 14.99 13.09 -15.47
N ILE A 889 15.82 13.38 -14.46
CA ILE A 889 15.53 14.38 -13.44
C ILE A 889 16.15 15.69 -13.91
N TYR A 890 15.31 16.70 -14.10
CA TYR A 890 15.71 18.07 -14.38
C TYR A 890 15.58 18.90 -13.10
N GLU A 891 16.62 19.64 -12.73
CA GLU A 891 16.66 20.47 -11.52
C GLU A 891 17.16 21.88 -11.88
N LEU A 892 16.38 22.89 -11.50
CA LEU A 892 16.70 24.32 -11.67
C LEU A 892 17.91 24.67 -10.80
N GLU A 893 18.86 25.43 -11.35
CA GLU A 893 20.05 25.83 -10.60
C GLU A 893 19.71 26.77 -9.42
N PRO A 894 20.24 26.53 -8.20
CA PRO A 894 19.92 27.32 -7.02
C PRO A 894 20.09 28.83 -7.23
N GLY A 895 19.15 29.62 -6.70
CA GLY A 895 19.16 31.09 -6.79
C GLY A 895 18.55 31.68 -8.07
N HIS A 896 18.27 30.87 -9.09
CA HIS A 896 17.60 31.33 -10.31
C HIS A 896 16.06 31.32 -10.19
N SER A 897 15.35 31.89 -11.17
CA SER A 897 13.91 31.66 -11.37
C SER A 897 13.67 30.71 -12.55
N ALA A 898 12.55 30.00 -12.56
CA ALA A 898 12.25 29.07 -13.64
C ALA A 898 12.14 29.77 -15.02
N ALA A 899 11.74 31.04 -15.03
CA ALA A 899 11.51 31.80 -16.26
C ALA A 899 12.79 32.13 -17.03
N THR A 900 13.90 32.38 -16.35
CA THR A 900 15.17 32.85 -16.93
C THR A 900 16.39 31.97 -16.60
N GLY A 901 16.23 31.01 -15.68
CA GLY A 901 17.32 30.23 -15.09
C GLY A 901 17.80 29.04 -15.92
N HIS A 902 18.98 28.56 -15.55
CA HIS A 902 19.57 27.35 -16.11
C HIS A 902 19.04 26.08 -15.42
N TRP A 903 18.87 25.03 -16.23
CA TRP A 903 18.34 23.74 -15.82
C TRP A 903 19.40 22.67 -16.02
N THR A 904 19.75 21.97 -14.95
CA THR A 904 20.54 20.75 -15.03
C THR A 904 19.65 19.58 -15.44
N ALA A 905 20.21 18.59 -16.15
CA ALA A 905 19.51 17.37 -16.54
C ALA A 905 20.38 16.16 -16.18
N ARG A 906 19.81 15.21 -15.43
CA ARG A 906 20.49 13.97 -15.01
C ARG A 906 19.63 12.77 -15.35
N ARG A 907 20.10 11.94 -16.29
CA ARG A 907 19.50 10.62 -16.54
C ARG A 907 19.74 9.73 -15.33
N VAL A 908 18.71 8.97 -14.94
CA VAL A 908 18.73 8.02 -13.83
C VAL A 908 18.12 6.70 -14.28
N VAL A 909 18.25 5.66 -13.45
CA VAL A 909 17.51 4.40 -13.64
C VAL A 909 15.99 4.69 -13.53
N PRO A 910 15.15 4.13 -14.41
CA PRO A 910 13.69 4.30 -14.40
C PRO A 910 13.00 4.14 -13.02
#